data_AF-A0A1N7SU13-F1
#
_entry.id   AF-A0A1N7SU13-F1
#
_cell.length_a   1.000
_cell.length_b   1.000
_cell.length_c   1.000
_cell.angle_alpha   90.00
_cell.angle_beta   90.00
_cell.angle_gamma   90.00
#
_symmetry.space_group_name_H-M   'P 1'
#
loop_
_entity.id
_entity.type
_entity.pdbx_description
1 polymer ?
#
loop_
_entity_poly.entity_id
_entity_poly.type
_entity_poly.pdbx_seq_one_letter_code
_entity_poly.pdbx_strand_id
1 'polypeptide(L)'
;MDKLNRRRFLAFAAGLAAVPAAQARLALDRLPPQDADDGLTFRVLAIHDIRDDLHADVTTVADTCAISTGTLNTIFAWLKAKDFRPVSVDQIVASRNGGPRLPPRAVLLTFDDAYKSQFTHAFPLLQQYGYPALIGVVTRWTDTPAGDPVRISHKSVMPPGYFMSWDDLREMSQSGLVEVASHTHDMHHGALANPQGNELPAASAHLYLPQLQRYETDEEYQARVHDDLKKSVDLIQDRTGVTVRSAVWPYGMYNAALIKASQALGMSVHFTLDDGPNTPDVPLTQIRRLLVSYDWDVGTLIAQMRSSRAYRGEHNPVERVVNVSLDEMYDIDPNRSEEKLGRLLDRIKDLEPKSVYLKAYWDPDNTGVARAMYYPNRHMPMRADLFNRVAWQLITRAGVQVYAHMPLLAFDLPKGHAAAGQLVEVAANSPGDAQRLSPFDPLARQTIQELYDDLTRYSSFNGLVFGADATLNAYEDTSAAAMAVYRSWGMPGDIVQIHASDELMQRWAKNKTAYLTAFTNQLAERVRAYQGGGNVLTARTVSAEAALDPNAERNFSLSVAAALANYDFVALTAAPRAANGRVSDAWLDRLQQTVMKQPGAAAKTVFELPAVDAQTQQPVEAAVLRAQMKRLNAAGVVHLGYGPDDFLKNRPDTTVLRDVMSVQSTLRTNQGMLG
;
A
#
# COMPACT_ATOMS: atom_id res chain seq x y z
N MET A 1 22.28 61.95 -37.14
CA MET A 1 22.93 61.86 -35.82
C MET A 1 21.88 61.28 -34.88
N ASP A 2 21.96 60.10 -34.28
CA ASP A 2 23.03 59.09 -34.13
C ASP A 2 22.33 57.72 -34.03
N LYS A 3 22.63 56.67 -34.79
CA LYS A 3 23.87 55.85 -34.82
C LYS A 3 24.44 55.36 -33.49
N LEU A 4 23.73 55.51 -32.37
CA LEU A 4 24.04 54.83 -31.11
C LEU A 4 22.80 54.16 -30.52
N ASN A 5 22.44 52.96 -31.00
CA ASN A 5 21.85 51.93 -30.11
C ASN A 5 21.64 50.53 -30.72
N ARG A 6 21.94 50.31 -32.02
CA ARG A 6 21.83 48.95 -32.60
C ARG A 6 22.86 47.94 -32.05
N ARG A 7 24.02 48.39 -31.55
CA ARG A 7 25.04 47.50 -30.96
C ARG A 7 24.70 47.04 -29.54
N ARG A 8 23.91 47.80 -28.76
CA ARG A 8 23.49 47.39 -27.41
C ARG A 8 22.32 46.39 -27.44
N PHE A 9 21.45 46.48 -28.44
CA PHE A 9 20.34 45.52 -28.59
C PHE A 9 20.82 44.14 -29.06
N LEU A 10 21.81 44.09 -29.96
CA LEU A 10 22.40 42.82 -30.42
C LEU A 10 23.32 42.16 -29.37
N ALA A 11 23.94 42.94 -28.48
CA ALA A 11 24.70 42.38 -27.35
C ALA A 11 23.79 41.81 -26.24
N PHE A 12 22.59 42.36 -26.05
CA PHE A 12 21.58 41.81 -25.13
C PHE A 12 20.94 40.53 -25.68
N ALA A 13 20.74 40.45 -27.00
CA ALA A 13 20.23 39.24 -27.67
C ALA A 13 21.28 38.11 -27.79
N ALA A 14 22.58 38.42 -27.83
CA ALA A 14 23.65 37.41 -27.85
C ALA A 14 24.08 36.93 -26.44
N GLY A 15 23.79 37.70 -25.39
CA GLY A 15 24.03 37.31 -23.99
C GLY A 15 22.95 36.39 -23.39
N LEU A 16 21.82 36.22 -24.07
CA LEU A 16 20.75 35.27 -23.70
C LEU A 16 20.85 33.92 -24.43
N ALA A 17 21.88 33.73 -25.26
CA ALA A 17 22.10 32.51 -26.04
C ALA A 17 23.28 31.66 -25.54
N ALA A 18 23.63 31.77 -24.25
CA ALA A 18 24.64 30.92 -23.61
C ALA A 18 24.27 30.62 -22.15
N VAL A 19 23.03 30.23 -21.89
CA VAL A 19 22.78 29.25 -20.83
C VAL A 19 22.90 27.89 -21.54
N PRO A 20 23.75 26.95 -21.08
CA PRO A 20 23.68 25.61 -21.61
C PRO A 20 22.25 25.13 -21.38
N ALA A 21 21.52 24.89 -22.48
CA ALA A 21 20.21 24.26 -22.52
C ALA A 21 20.31 22.78 -22.11
N ALA A 22 20.97 22.52 -20.99
CA ALA A 22 21.13 21.24 -20.36
C ALA A 22 20.48 21.36 -18.97
N GLN A 23 19.36 20.64 -18.83
CA GLN A 23 18.72 20.27 -17.55
C GLN A 23 17.67 21.21 -16.93
N ALA A 24 16.91 21.91 -17.76
CA ALA A 24 15.51 22.17 -17.44
C ALA A 24 14.63 21.68 -18.59
N ARG A 25 14.73 20.37 -18.89
CA ARG A 25 13.60 19.70 -19.52
C ARG A 25 12.50 19.73 -18.46
N LEU A 26 11.55 20.67 -18.58
CA LEU A 26 10.18 20.36 -18.17
C LEU A 26 9.88 19.02 -18.85
N ALA A 27 9.99 17.93 -18.09
CA ALA A 27 9.53 16.66 -18.56
C ALA A 27 8.03 16.88 -18.79
N LEU A 28 7.62 17.00 -20.07
CA LEU A 28 6.21 16.81 -20.39
C LEU A 28 5.85 15.49 -19.72
N ASP A 29 4.87 15.55 -18.82
CA ASP A 29 4.42 14.38 -18.10
C ASP A 29 3.86 13.40 -19.14
N ARG A 30 4.68 12.42 -19.50
CA ARG A 30 4.35 11.45 -20.54
C ARG A 30 3.61 10.36 -19.82
N LEU A 31 2.34 10.18 -20.17
CA LEU A 31 1.58 9.00 -19.78
C LEU A 31 2.44 7.74 -19.96
N PRO A 32 2.31 6.75 -19.05
CA PRO A 32 3.04 5.50 -19.18
C PRO A 32 2.86 4.85 -20.57
N PRO A 33 3.81 4.00 -21.01
CA PRO A 33 3.68 3.30 -22.28
C PRO A 33 2.41 2.45 -22.34
N GLN A 34 1.96 2.14 -23.56
CA GLN A 34 0.88 1.17 -23.76
C GLN A 34 1.34 -0.21 -23.31
N ASP A 35 0.36 -1.04 -22.90
CA ASP A 35 0.61 -2.43 -22.55
C ASP A 35 1.18 -3.22 -23.74
N ALA A 36 1.91 -4.30 -23.44
CA ALA A 36 2.48 -5.16 -24.45
C ALA A 36 1.39 -5.88 -25.25
N ASP A 37 1.59 -5.99 -26.57
CA ASP A 37 0.76 -6.79 -27.46
C ASP A 37 1.37 -8.19 -27.65
N ASP A 38 1.44 -8.94 -26.56
CA ASP A 38 2.02 -10.29 -26.51
C ASP A 38 0.95 -11.39 -26.64
N GLY A 39 -0.31 -11.04 -26.80
CA GLY A 39 -1.44 -11.97 -26.84
C GLY A 39 -1.76 -12.66 -25.52
N LEU A 40 -1.15 -12.23 -24.41
CA LEU A 40 -1.36 -12.75 -23.04
C LEU A 40 -1.77 -11.64 -22.06
N THR A 41 -1.35 -10.41 -22.35
CA THR A 41 -1.60 -9.20 -21.57
C THR A 41 -2.97 -8.60 -21.87
N PHE A 42 -3.70 -8.24 -20.82
CA PHE A 42 -5.03 -7.62 -20.93
C PHE A 42 -5.33 -6.67 -19.76
N ARG A 43 -6.36 -5.82 -19.93
CA ARG A 43 -6.93 -4.96 -18.89
C ARG A 43 -8.30 -5.46 -18.46
N VAL A 44 -8.76 -5.07 -17.28
CA VAL A 44 -10.12 -5.37 -16.81
C VAL A 44 -10.75 -4.12 -16.24
N LEU A 45 -11.99 -3.84 -16.60
CA LEU A 45 -12.79 -2.76 -16.04
C LEU A 45 -13.83 -3.33 -15.07
N ALA A 46 -13.84 -2.85 -13.83
CA ALA A 46 -14.82 -3.20 -12.80
C ALA A 46 -15.89 -2.11 -12.70
N ILE A 47 -17.10 -2.43 -13.16
CA ILE A 47 -18.26 -1.54 -13.20
C ILE A 47 -19.27 -2.03 -12.16
N HIS A 48 -19.91 -1.13 -11.44
CA HIS A 48 -20.92 -1.46 -10.44
C HIS A 48 -22.31 -1.05 -10.95
N ASP A 49 -22.97 -0.14 -10.25
CA ASP A 49 -24.32 0.30 -10.55
C ASP A 49 -24.35 1.31 -11.72
N ILE A 50 -25.46 1.34 -12.45
CA ILE A 50 -25.69 2.23 -13.59
C ILE A 50 -26.94 3.05 -13.32
N ARG A 51 -26.76 4.34 -13.03
CA ARG A 51 -27.81 5.29 -12.64
C ARG A 51 -27.67 6.62 -13.36
N ASP A 52 -28.70 7.03 -14.07
CA ASP A 52 -28.71 8.29 -14.84
C ASP A 52 -29.01 9.53 -13.96
N ASP A 53 -29.48 9.32 -12.73
CA ASP A 53 -29.96 10.36 -11.81
C ASP A 53 -29.03 10.54 -10.58
N LEU A 54 -27.74 10.21 -10.71
CA LEU A 54 -26.73 10.28 -9.63
C LEU A 54 -26.62 11.63 -8.90
N HIS A 55 -27.14 12.71 -9.50
CA HIS A 55 -27.17 14.07 -8.93
C HIS A 55 -28.59 14.65 -8.78
N ALA A 56 -29.64 13.82 -8.81
CA ALA A 56 -31.01 14.31 -8.67
C ALA A 56 -31.27 15.03 -7.34
N ASP A 57 -30.45 14.76 -6.32
CA ASP A 57 -30.46 15.46 -5.04
C ASP A 57 -29.04 15.79 -4.57
N VAL A 58 -28.81 17.06 -4.21
CA VAL A 58 -27.54 17.55 -3.63
C VAL A 58 -27.33 17.09 -2.18
N THR A 59 -28.34 16.50 -1.55
CA THR A 59 -28.29 15.97 -0.17
C THR A 59 -27.93 14.49 -0.10
N THR A 60 -28.07 13.74 -1.20
CA THR A 60 -27.59 12.36 -1.29
C THR A 60 -26.11 12.33 -1.61
N VAL A 61 -25.31 11.66 -0.77
CA VAL A 61 -23.91 11.36 -1.09
C VAL A 61 -23.92 10.50 -2.35
N ALA A 62 -23.28 10.98 -3.42
CA ALA A 62 -23.18 10.24 -4.67
C ALA A 62 -22.51 8.88 -4.39
N ASP A 63 -23.13 7.81 -4.86
CA ASP A 63 -22.47 6.51 -4.88
C ASP A 63 -21.26 6.61 -5.80
N THR A 64 -20.07 6.60 -5.21
CA THR A 64 -18.82 6.84 -5.93
C THR A 64 -18.50 5.78 -6.98
N CYS A 65 -19.12 4.60 -6.90
CA CYS A 65 -18.89 3.50 -7.84
C CYS A 65 -19.98 3.39 -8.92
N ALA A 66 -21.04 4.19 -8.82
CA ALA A 66 -22.10 4.21 -9.81
C ALA A 66 -21.76 5.16 -10.97
N ILE A 67 -22.10 4.78 -12.19
CA ILE A 67 -21.92 5.61 -13.39
C ILE A 67 -23.24 5.81 -14.12
N SER A 68 -23.34 6.85 -14.95
CA SER A 68 -24.51 6.99 -15.83
C SER A 68 -24.46 6.02 -17.01
N THR A 69 -25.62 5.74 -17.60
CA THR A 69 -25.73 5.03 -18.89
C THR A 69 -24.94 5.76 -19.98
N GLY A 70 -24.92 7.10 -19.94
CA GLY A 70 -24.12 7.93 -20.84
C GLY A 70 -22.61 7.71 -20.69
N THR A 71 -22.12 7.59 -19.47
CA THR A 71 -20.72 7.27 -19.16
C THR A 71 -20.38 5.87 -19.67
N LEU A 72 -21.23 4.87 -19.43
CA LEU A 72 -21.04 3.50 -19.92
C LEU A 72 -20.95 3.46 -21.46
N ASN A 73 -21.88 4.12 -22.15
CA ASN A 73 -21.86 4.20 -23.61
C ASN A 73 -20.60 4.92 -24.12
N THR A 74 -20.14 5.96 -23.41
CA THR A 74 -18.88 6.65 -23.73
C THR A 74 -17.67 5.71 -23.62
N ILE A 75 -17.60 4.90 -22.57
CA ILE A 75 -16.55 3.87 -22.41
C ILE A 75 -16.59 2.90 -23.60
N PHE A 76 -17.76 2.35 -23.93
CA PHE A 76 -17.88 1.35 -25.01
C PHE A 76 -17.53 1.92 -26.39
N ALA A 77 -18.01 3.12 -26.68
CA ALA A 77 -17.69 3.84 -27.91
C ALA A 77 -16.19 4.17 -27.99
N TRP A 78 -15.58 4.57 -26.87
CA TRP A 78 -14.15 4.84 -26.80
C TRP A 78 -13.31 3.58 -27.02
N LEU A 79 -13.66 2.46 -26.38
CA LEU A 79 -12.99 1.18 -26.57
C LEU A 79 -13.00 0.78 -28.05
N LYS A 80 -14.17 0.88 -28.70
CA LYS A 80 -14.33 0.63 -30.14
C LYS A 80 -13.47 1.57 -30.99
N ALA A 81 -13.52 2.88 -30.71
CA ALA A 81 -12.79 3.89 -31.46
C ALA A 81 -11.26 3.82 -31.27
N LYS A 82 -10.79 3.18 -30.21
CA LYS A 82 -9.36 2.96 -29.91
C LYS A 82 -8.92 1.51 -30.14
N ASP A 83 -9.72 0.72 -30.83
CA ASP A 83 -9.44 -0.68 -31.18
C ASP A 83 -9.14 -1.58 -29.97
N PHE A 84 -9.69 -1.27 -28.79
CA PHE A 84 -9.72 -2.22 -27.69
C PHE A 84 -10.70 -3.34 -28.01
N ARG A 85 -10.33 -4.57 -27.67
CA ARG A 85 -11.09 -5.77 -28.00
C ARG A 85 -11.59 -6.44 -26.73
N PRO A 86 -12.89 -6.31 -26.42
CA PRO A 86 -13.50 -7.06 -25.34
C PRO A 86 -13.32 -8.58 -25.52
N VAL A 87 -12.83 -9.26 -24.48
CA VAL A 87 -12.56 -10.71 -24.46
C VAL A 87 -13.29 -11.40 -23.31
N SER A 88 -13.63 -12.67 -23.50
CA SER A 88 -14.24 -13.49 -22.45
C SER A 88 -13.20 -14.09 -21.51
N VAL A 89 -13.65 -14.53 -20.34
CA VAL A 89 -12.81 -15.28 -19.39
C VAL A 89 -12.30 -16.58 -20.03
N ASP A 90 -13.10 -17.26 -20.85
CA ASP A 90 -12.66 -18.44 -21.61
C ASP A 90 -11.45 -18.15 -22.50
N GLN A 91 -11.47 -17.02 -23.22
CA GLN A 91 -10.35 -16.62 -24.08
C GLN A 91 -9.10 -16.33 -23.25
N ILE A 92 -9.26 -15.68 -22.09
CA ILE A 92 -8.16 -15.40 -21.15
C ILE A 92 -7.56 -16.71 -20.65
N VAL A 93 -8.38 -17.62 -20.12
CA VAL A 93 -7.93 -18.91 -19.57
C VAL A 93 -7.28 -19.76 -20.66
N ALA A 94 -7.89 -19.85 -21.84
CA ALA A 94 -7.34 -20.60 -22.96
C ALA A 94 -5.97 -20.05 -23.39
N SER A 95 -5.84 -18.72 -23.53
CA SER A 95 -4.58 -18.08 -23.88
C SER A 95 -3.48 -18.34 -22.85
N ARG A 96 -3.81 -18.24 -21.54
CA ARG A 96 -2.87 -18.54 -20.45
C ARG A 96 -2.44 -20.01 -20.40
N ASN A 97 -3.27 -20.92 -20.90
CA ASN A 97 -2.98 -22.35 -20.97
C ASN A 97 -2.38 -22.81 -22.31
N GLY A 98 -1.80 -21.88 -23.10
CA GLY A 98 -1.13 -22.19 -24.37
C GLY A 98 -2.07 -22.38 -25.56
N GLY A 99 -3.34 -22.03 -25.41
CA GLY A 99 -4.33 -21.96 -26.48
C GLY A 99 -4.17 -20.71 -27.37
N PRO A 100 -5.24 -20.31 -28.08
CA PRO A 100 -5.21 -19.14 -28.94
C PRO A 100 -4.83 -17.86 -28.18
N ARG A 101 -3.97 -17.04 -28.81
CA ARG A 101 -3.56 -15.74 -28.27
C ARG A 101 -4.74 -14.78 -28.19
N LEU A 102 -4.75 -13.92 -27.18
CA LEU A 102 -5.65 -12.79 -27.08
C LEU A 102 -5.41 -11.80 -28.23
N PRO A 103 -6.44 -11.07 -28.68
CA PRO A 103 -6.26 -9.99 -29.64
C PRO A 103 -5.45 -8.83 -29.03
N PRO A 104 -4.86 -7.97 -29.87
CA PRO A 104 -4.27 -6.72 -29.41
C PRO A 104 -5.25 -5.88 -28.61
N ARG A 105 -4.74 -5.20 -27.57
CA ARG A 105 -5.54 -4.32 -26.69
C ARG A 105 -6.75 -5.06 -26.08
N ALA A 106 -6.53 -6.30 -25.64
CA ALA A 106 -7.55 -7.08 -24.97
C ALA A 106 -8.02 -6.40 -23.67
N VAL A 107 -9.34 -6.35 -23.48
CA VAL A 107 -9.98 -5.84 -22.27
C VAL A 107 -11.09 -6.80 -21.85
N LEU A 108 -11.25 -7.07 -20.56
CA LEU A 108 -12.43 -7.74 -20.02
C LEU A 108 -13.32 -6.71 -19.33
N LEU A 109 -14.62 -6.82 -19.55
CA LEU A 109 -15.63 -6.04 -18.84
C LEU A 109 -16.19 -6.88 -17.71
N THR A 110 -16.19 -6.36 -16.48
CA THR A 110 -16.79 -7.04 -15.33
C THR A 110 -17.80 -6.13 -14.66
N PHE A 111 -18.91 -6.72 -14.22
CA PHE A 111 -19.99 -6.05 -13.49
C PHE A 111 -20.14 -6.70 -12.12
N ASP A 112 -20.04 -5.93 -11.05
CA ASP A 112 -20.07 -6.46 -9.68
C ASP A 112 -21.47 -6.30 -9.07
N ASP A 113 -21.75 -7.04 -8.00
CA ASP A 113 -22.99 -7.01 -7.19
C ASP A 113 -24.30 -7.48 -7.83
N ALA A 114 -24.34 -7.65 -9.15
CA ALA A 114 -25.55 -8.03 -9.90
C ALA A 114 -26.73 -7.06 -9.70
N TYR A 115 -26.47 -5.75 -9.81
CA TYR A 115 -27.53 -4.74 -9.81
C TYR A 115 -28.51 -4.95 -10.97
N LYS A 116 -29.80 -4.69 -10.73
CA LYS A 116 -30.84 -4.80 -11.77
C LYS A 116 -30.55 -3.88 -12.96
N SER A 117 -29.93 -2.73 -12.69
CA SER A 117 -29.48 -1.75 -13.69
C SER A 117 -28.54 -2.33 -14.74
N GLN A 118 -27.72 -3.32 -14.38
CA GLN A 118 -26.82 -3.98 -15.33
C GLN A 118 -27.58 -4.83 -16.35
N PHE A 119 -28.71 -5.44 -15.94
CA PHE A 119 -29.59 -6.17 -16.84
C PHE A 119 -30.36 -5.22 -17.75
N THR A 120 -30.86 -4.11 -17.23
CA THR A 120 -31.72 -3.18 -17.99
C THR A 120 -30.93 -2.19 -18.85
N HIS A 121 -29.71 -1.82 -18.47
CA HIS A 121 -28.89 -0.81 -19.17
C HIS A 121 -27.63 -1.38 -19.82
N ALA A 122 -26.86 -2.24 -19.13
CA ALA A 122 -25.62 -2.77 -19.71
C ALA A 122 -25.84 -3.92 -20.68
N PHE A 123 -26.69 -4.90 -20.33
CA PHE A 123 -26.90 -6.11 -21.15
C PHE A 123 -27.37 -5.82 -22.59
N PRO A 124 -28.31 -4.89 -22.84
CA PRO A 124 -28.67 -4.52 -24.22
C PRO A 124 -27.50 -3.92 -25.01
N LEU A 125 -26.62 -3.14 -24.35
CA LEU A 125 -25.41 -2.62 -24.97
C LEU A 125 -24.40 -3.74 -25.25
N LEU A 126 -24.20 -4.67 -24.32
CA LEU A 126 -23.34 -5.85 -24.54
C LEU A 126 -23.81 -6.64 -25.77
N GLN A 127 -25.12 -6.87 -25.91
CA GLN A 127 -25.71 -7.53 -27.08
C GLN A 127 -25.51 -6.73 -28.37
N GLN A 128 -25.76 -5.42 -28.34
CA GLN A 128 -25.60 -4.55 -29.51
C GLN A 128 -24.15 -4.51 -30.02
N TYR A 129 -23.17 -4.51 -29.12
CA TYR A 129 -21.76 -4.48 -29.46
C TYR A 129 -21.14 -5.87 -29.66
N GLY A 130 -21.81 -6.94 -29.20
CA GLY A 130 -21.25 -8.29 -29.15
C GLY A 130 -20.09 -8.40 -28.15
N TYR A 131 -20.15 -7.64 -27.06
CA TYR A 131 -19.07 -7.61 -26.06
C TYR A 131 -19.30 -8.69 -24.99
N PRO A 132 -18.34 -9.61 -24.79
CA PRO A 132 -18.39 -10.52 -23.66
C PRO A 132 -18.14 -9.76 -22.35
N ALA A 133 -18.70 -10.29 -21.26
CA ALA A 133 -18.54 -9.75 -19.92
C ALA A 133 -18.58 -10.86 -18.85
N LEU A 134 -18.27 -10.47 -17.62
CA LEU A 134 -18.47 -11.30 -16.43
C LEU A 134 -19.33 -10.53 -15.42
N ILE A 135 -20.18 -11.24 -14.68
CA ILE A 135 -21.00 -10.67 -13.60
C ILE A 135 -20.72 -11.38 -12.27
N GLY A 136 -20.33 -10.62 -11.24
CA GLY A 136 -20.13 -11.11 -9.88
C GLY A 136 -21.42 -11.03 -9.07
N VAL A 137 -21.87 -12.16 -8.51
CA VAL A 137 -23.17 -12.26 -7.83
C VAL A 137 -23.00 -12.43 -6.32
N VAL A 138 -23.54 -11.49 -5.53
CA VAL A 138 -23.72 -11.67 -4.08
C VAL A 138 -25.01 -12.45 -3.86
N THR A 139 -24.88 -13.76 -3.66
CA THR A 139 -26.06 -14.65 -3.74
C THR A 139 -27.08 -14.40 -2.63
N ARG A 140 -26.68 -13.88 -1.46
CA ARG A 140 -27.64 -13.47 -0.41
C ARG A 140 -28.56 -12.34 -0.85
N TRP A 141 -28.06 -11.42 -1.67
CA TRP A 141 -28.82 -10.28 -2.18
C TRP A 141 -29.80 -10.75 -3.25
N THR A 142 -29.31 -11.50 -4.23
CA THR A 142 -30.11 -12.07 -5.34
C THR A 142 -31.16 -13.09 -4.88
N ASP A 143 -30.90 -13.89 -3.85
CA ASP A 143 -31.87 -14.87 -3.31
C ASP A 143 -32.90 -14.24 -2.35
N THR A 144 -32.89 -12.91 -2.19
CA THR A 144 -33.94 -12.21 -1.43
C THR A 144 -35.27 -12.27 -2.19
N PRO A 145 -36.40 -12.59 -1.54
CA PRO A 145 -37.70 -12.62 -2.20
C PRO A 145 -38.02 -11.30 -2.91
N ALA A 146 -38.61 -11.35 -4.10
CA ALA A 146 -38.77 -10.19 -4.99
C ALA A 146 -39.56 -9.00 -4.39
N GLY A 147 -40.42 -9.26 -3.40
CA GLY A 147 -41.18 -8.22 -2.70
C GLY A 147 -40.50 -7.65 -1.46
N ASP A 148 -39.38 -8.24 -1.03
CA ASP A 148 -38.70 -7.88 0.21
C ASP A 148 -37.55 -6.89 -0.07
N PRO A 149 -37.29 -5.97 0.87
CA PRO A 149 -36.13 -5.10 0.78
C PRO A 149 -34.85 -5.89 1.02
N VAL A 150 -33.77 -5.49 0.35
CA VAL A 150 -32.47 -6.19 0.41
C VAL A 150 -31.56 -5.49 1.38
N ARG A 151 -31.16 -6.17 2.46
CA ARG A 151 -30.21 -5.64 3.44
C ARG A 151 -28.79 -5.92 2.96
N ILE A 152 -28.04 -4.88 2.62
CA ILE A 152 -26.66 -5.00 2.12
C ILE A 152 -25.62 -4.72 3.21
N SER A 153 -26.03 -4.08 4.31
CA SER A 153 -25.22 -3.91 5.52
C SER A 153 -26.12 -3.66 6.73
N HIS A 154 -25.53 -3.53 7.92
CA HIS A 154 -26.24 -3.12 9.13
C HIS A 154 -26.80 -1.67 9.05
N LYS A 155 -26.30 -0.85 8.10
CA LYS A 155 -26.69 0.55 7.88
C LYS A 155 -27.53 0.79 6.62
N SER A 156 -27.57 -0.19 5.70
CA SER A 156 -28.08 0.04 4.35
C SER A 156 -29.06 -1.05 3.93
N VAL A 157 -30.23 -0.59 3.48
CA VAL A 157 -31.31 -1.44 2.97
C VAL A 157 -31.75 -0.86 1.64
N MET A 158 -31.72 -1.69 0.61
CA MET A 158 -32.12 -1.36 -0.75
C MET A 158 -33.59 -1.75 -0.98
N PRO A 159 -34.32 -1.03 -1.84
CA PRO A 159 -35.70 -1.37 -2.16
C PRO A 159 -35.82 -2.73 -2.87
N PRO A 160 -37.00 -3.35 -2.87
CA PRO A 160 -37.25 -4.56 -3.66
C PRO A 160 -36.92 -4.34 -5.14
N GLY A 161 -36.33 -5.35 -5.79
CA GLY A 161 -35.94 -5.29 -7.21
C GLY A 161 -34.68 -4.46 -7.51
N TYR A 162 -33.93 -4.03 -6.49
CA TYR A 162 -32.66 -3.31 -6.70
C TYR A 162 -31.56 -4.18 -7.34
N PHE A 163 -31.58 -5.49 -7.04
CA PHE A 163 -30.67 -6.48 -7.60
C PHE A 163 -31.40 -7.35 -8.64
N MET A 164 -30.64 -8.01 -9.51
CA MET A 164 -31.16 -8.98 -10.46
C MET A 164 -31.89 -10.13 -9.78
N SER A 165 -32.87 -10.68 -10.48
CA SER A 165 -33.44 -11.98 -10.16
C SER A 165 -32.60 -13.13 -10.72
N TRP A 166 -32.86 -14.35 -10.25
CA TRP A 166 -32.23 -15.55 -10.83
C TRP A 166 -32.60 -15.78 -12.31
N ASP A 167 -33.78 -15.33 -12.75
CA ASP A 167 -34.18 -15.44 -14.15
C ASP A 167 -33.40 -14.47 -15.04
N ASP A 168 -33.13 -13.25 -14.56
CA ASP A 168 -32.26 -12.28 -15.26
C ASP A 168 -30.85 -12.86 -15.48
N LEU A 169 -30.26 -13.43 -14.42
CA LEU A 169 -28.94 -14.06 -14.50
C LEU A 169 -28.91 -15.27 -15.44
N ARG A 170 -29.98 -16.08 -15.44
CA ARG A 170 -30.10 -17.21 -16.36
C ARG A 170 -30.17 -16.73 -17.81
N GLU A 171 -30.94 -15.69 -18.09
CA GLU A 171 -31.05 -15.09 -19.43
C GLU A 171 -29.70 -14.54 -19.89
N MET A 172 -29.02 -13.75 -19.05
CA MET A 172 -27.69 -13.22 -19.37
C MET A 172 -26.67 -14.33 -19.64
N SER A 173 -26.67 -15.39 -18.82
CA SER A 173 -25.77 -16.53 -19.02
C SER A 173 -26.07 -17.30 -20.31
N GLN A 174 -27.34 -17.58 -20.60
CA GLN A 174 -27.75 -18.33 -21.80
C GLN A 174 -27.51 -17.58 -23.11
N SER A 175 -27.30 -16.26 -23.06
CA SER A 175 -26.91 -15.48 -24.24
C SER A 175 -25.54 -15.87 -24.82
N GLY A 176 -24.69 -16.53 -24.03
CA GLY A 176 -23.30 -16.82 -24.38
C GLY A 176 -22.35 -15.62 -24.29
N LEU A 177 -22.84 -14.43 -23.88
CA LEU A 177 -22.01 -13.23 -23.70
C LEU A 177 -21.50 -13.06 -22.27
N VAL A 178 -22.24 -13.53 -21.26
CA VAL A 178 -21.97 -13.20 -19.86
C VAL A 178 -21.62 -14.46 -19.06
N GLU A 179 -20.42 -14.46 -18.46
CA GLU A 179 -20.05 -15.45 -17.44
C GLU A 179 -20.56 -15.03 -16.07
N VAL A 180 -21.16 -15.96 -15.32
CA VAL A 180 -21.61 -15.73 -13.94
C VAL A 180 -20.52 -16.19 -12.96
N ALA A 181 -20.11 -15.30 -12.06
CA ALA A 181 -19.09 -15.52 -11.05
C ALA A 181 -19.67 -15.37 -9.63
N SER A 182 -19.02 -16.00 -8.65
CA SER A 182 -19.35 -15.79 -7.24
C SER A 182 -18.79 -14.44 -6.77
N HIS A 183 -19.61 -13.64 -6.10
CA HIS A 183 -19.17 -12.51 -5.28
C HIS A 183 -19.47 -12.79 -3.80
N THR A 184 -19.24 -14.04 -3.37
CA THR A 184 -19.58 -14.62 -2.06
C THR A 184 -21.09 -14.87 -1.87
N HIS A 185 -21.48 -15.48 -0.74
CA HIS A 185 -22.88 -15.58 -0.35
C HIS A 185 -23.29 -14.35 0.46
N ASP A 186 -22.71 -14.18 1.65
CA ASP A 186 -23.03 -13.12 2.61
C ASP A 186 -21.75 -12.53 3.25
N MET A 187 -20.66 -12.44 2.50
CA MET A 187 -19.41 -11.81 2.97
C MET A 187 -19.13 -10.44 2.32
N HIS A 188 -20.10 -9.88 1.57
CA HIS A 188 -20.02 -8.53 0.99
C HIS A 188 -20.52 -7.45 1.98
N HIS A 189 -19.91 -7.39 3.16
CA HIS A 189 -20.19 -6.34 4.14
C HIS A 189 -18.98 -6.09 5.06
N GLY A 190 -19.02 -4.97 5.78
CA GLY A 190 -18.15 -4.74 6.94
C GLY A 190 -18.54 -5.65 8.10
N ALA A 191 -17.56 -6.33 8.70
CA ALA A 191 -17.75 -7.19 9.85
C ALA A 191 -16.80 -6.79 10.98
N LEU A 192 -17.27 -6.93 12.22
CA LEU A 192 -16.54 -6.49 13.41
C LEU A 192 -15.18 -7.19 13.49
N ALA A 193 -14.11 -6.41 13.47
CA ALA A 193 -12.74 -6.90 13.34
C ALA A 193 -11.80 -6.39 14.44
N ASN A 194 -12.34 -5.77 15.49
CA ASN A 194 -11.66 -5.50 16.76
C ASN A 194 -12.70 -5.20 17.87
N PRO A 195 -12.32 -5.23 19.16
CA PRO A 195 -13.25 -4.93 20.26
C PRO A 195 -13.82 -3.51 20.25
N GLN A 196 -13.19 -2.56 19.55
CA GLN A 196 -13.59 -1.15 19.52
C GLN A 196 -14.64 -0.81 18.46
N GLY A 197 -15.04 -1.74 17.60
CA GLY A 197 -16.10 -1.49 16.61
C GLY A 197 -15.62 -1.16 15.20
N ASN A 198 -14.35 -1.40 14.85
CA ASN A 198 -13.97 -1.33 13.44
C ASN A 198 -14.61 -2.47 12.67
N GLU A 199 -15.09 -2.14 11.48
CA GLU A 199 -15.57 -3.11 10.52
C GLU A 199 -14.59 -3.22 9.36
N LEU A 200 -14.04 -4.42 9.15
CA LEU A 200 -13.22 -4.77 7.98
C LEU A 200 -14.03 -5.68 7.04
N PRO A 201 -13.61 -5.83 5.77
CA PRO A 201 -14.24 -6.77 4.84
C PRO A 201 -14.37 -8.20 5.40
N ALA A 202 -15.61 -8.70 5.48
CA ALA A 202 -15.90 -9.97 6.13
C ALA A 202 -15.17 -11.17 5.49
N ALA A 203 -14.95 -11.14 4.17
CA ALA A 203 -14.29 -12.23 3.46
C ALA A 203 -12.80 -12.38 3.82
N SER A 204 -12.10 -11.28 4.09
CA SER A 204 -10.63 -11.28 4.23
C SER A 204 -10.13 -11.11 5.66
N ALA A 205 -10.99 -10.69 6.60
CA ALA A 205 -10.60 -10.40 7.99
C ALA A 205 -10.96 -11.53 8.96
N HIS A 206 -10.11 -11.73 9.96
CA HIS A 206 -10.47 -12.43 11.20
C HIS A 206 -11.38 -11.55 12.02
N LEU A 207 -12.52 -12.09 12.44
CA LEU A 207 -13.53 -11.30 13.14
C LEU A 207 -13.28 -11.27 14.64
N TYR A 208 -13.67 -10.19 15.30
CA TYR A 208 -13.80 -10.17 16.74
C TYR A 208 -15.18 -10.71 17.12
N LEU A 209 -15.25 -11.68 18.03
CA LEU A 209 -16.46 -12.36 18.46
C LEU A 209 -16.88 -11.83 19.85
N PRO A 210 -17.79 -10.83 19.95
CA PRO A 210 -18.09 -10.16 21.22
C PRO A 210 -18.62 -11.09 22.30
N GLN A 211 -19.38 -12.12 21.90
CA GLN A 211 -19.96 -13.10 22.82
C GLN A 211 -18.88 -13.98 23.46
N LEU A 212 -17.73 -14.14 22.80
CA LEU A 212 -16.59 -14.93 23.29
C LEU A 212 -15.44 -14.05 23.80
N GLN A 213 -15.53 -12.73 23.61
CA GLN A 213 -14.51 -11.75 23.97
C GLN A 213 -13.10 -12.08 23.42
N ARG A 214 -13.05 -12.61 22.20
CA ARG A 214 -11.80 -12.96 21.50
C ARG A 214 -11.94 -12.81 20.00
N TYR A 215 -10.81 -12.79 19.31
CA TYR A 215 -10.78 -12.97 17.87
C TYR A 215 -11.15 -14.40 17.47
N GLU A 216 -11.67 -14.53 16.27
CA GLU A 216 -11.83 -15.76 15.50
C GLU A 216 -10.47 -16.46 15.38
N THR A 217 -10.45 -17.78 15.52
CA THR A 217 -9.24 -18.57 15.26
C THR A 217 -9.03 -18.80 13.77
N ASP A 218 -7.84 -19.27 13.37
CA ASP A 218 -7.57 -19.60 11.96
C ASP A 218 -8.52 -20.70 11.43
N GLU A 219 -8.90 -21.66 12.27
CA GLU A 219 -9.83 -22.74 11.93
C GLU A 219 -11.26 -22.23 11.76
N GLU A 220 -11.72 -21.33 12.64
CA GLU A 220 -13.05 -20.72 12.56
C GLU A 220 -13.17 -19.84 11.30
N TYR A 221 -12.14 -19.03 11.01
CA TYR A 221 -12.06 -18.24 9.78
C TYR A 221 -12.14 -19.11 8.53
N GLN A 222 -11.35 -20.18 8.47
CA GLN A 222 -11.34 -21.11 7.34
C GLN A 222 -12.70 -21.79 7.13
N ALA A 223 -13.35 -22.24 8.20
CA ALA A 223 -14.66 -22.86 8.13
C ALA A 223 -15.73 -21.87 7.63
N ARG A 224 -15.78 -20.66 8.21
CA ARG A 224 -16.74 -19.62 7.82
C ARG A 224 -16.61 -19.26 6.34
N VAL A 225 -15.40 -19.01 5.87
CA VAL A 225 -15.12 -18.63 4.47
C VAL A 225 -15.45 -19.77 3.51
N HIS A 226 -15.07 -21.00 3.86
CA HIS A 226 -15.40 -22.17 3.04
C HIS A 226 -16.92 -22.35 2.90
N ASP A 227 -17.65 -22.30 4.02
CA ASP A 227 -19.09 -22.57 4.04
C ASP A 227 -19.90 -21.50 3.29
N ASP A 228 -19.51 -20.23 3.42
CA ASP A 228 -20.10 -19.13 2.65
C ASP A 228 -19.87 -19.29 1.14
N LEU A 229 -18.63 -19.53 0.72
CA LEU A 229 -18.29 -19.70 -0.69
C LEU A 229 -18.99 -20.93 -1.27
N LYS A 230 -19.07 -22.03 -0.51
CA LYS A 230 -19.79 -23.23 -0.92
C LYS A 230 -21.27 -22.92 -1.15
N LYS A 231 -21.91 -22.18 -0.23
CA LYS A 231 -23.31 -21.78 -0.37
C LYS A 231 -23.52 -20.93 -1.62
N SER A 232 -22.61 -20.03 -1.94
CA SER A 232 -22.65 -19.20 -3.15
C SER A 232 -22.57 -20.06 -4.43
N VAL A 233 -21.61 -20.97 -4.51
CA VAL A 233 -21.43 -21.88 -5.66
C VAL A 233 -22.66 -22.77 -5.84
N ASP A 234 -23.15 -23.40 -4.78
CA ASP A 234 -24.31 -24.28 -4.82
C ASP A 234 -25.56 -23.52 -5.31
N LEU A 235 -25.83 -22.32 -4.76
CA LEU A 235 -26.98 -21.51 -5.16
C LEU A 235 -26.92 -21.08 -6.62
N ILE A 236 -25.77 -20.61 -7.12
CA ILE A 236 -25.64 -20.22 -8.53
C ILE A 236 -25.90 -21.43 -9.44
N GLN A 237 -25.30 -22.57 -9.12
CA GLN A 237 -25.46 -23.81 -9.90
C GLN A 237 -26.93 -24.29 -9.91
N ASP A 238 -27.60 -24.28 -8.76
CA ASP A 238 -28.99 -24.73 -8.62
C ASP A 238 -29.98 -23.81 -9.36
N ARG A 239 -29.75 -22.51 -9.33
CA ARG A 239 -30.68 -21.50 -9.84
C ARG A 239 -30.49 -21.18 -11.33
N THR A 240 -29.27 -21.30 -11.83
CA THR A 240 -28.92 -20.90 -13.20
C THR A 240 -28.44 -22.06 -14.07
N GLY A 241 -27.97 -23.16 -13.47
CA GLY A 241 -27.29 -24.24 -14.18
C GLY A 241 -25.80 -23.99 -14.45
N VAL A 242 -25.26 -22.82 -14.07
CA VAL A 242 -23.86 -22.46 -14.30
C VAL A 242 -22.94 -23.09 -13.28
N THR A 243 -21.89 -23.77 -13.76
CA THR A 243 -20.77 -24.20 -12.91
C THR A 243 -19.81 -23.05 -12.70
N VAL A 244 -19.74 -22.57 -11.46
CA VAL A 244 -18.91 -21.42 -11.09
C VAL A 244 -17.44 -21.80 -11.05
N ARG A 245 -16.61 -21.08 -11.81
CA ARG A 245 -15.13 -21.18 -11.78
C ARG A 245 -14.43 -19.87 -11.43
N SER A 246 -15.20 -18.79 -11.35
CA SER A 246 -14.70 -17.42 -11.20
C SER A 246 -15.21 -16.84 -9.88
N ALA A 247 -14.33 -16.18 -9.15
CA ALA A 247 -14.66 -15.44 -7.93
C ALA A 247 -14.23 -13.98 -8.07
N VAL A 248 -15.12 -13.08 -7.72
CA VAL A 248 -14.85 -11.65 -7.59
C VAL A 248 -14.76 -11.34 -6.10
N TRP A 249 -13.70 -10.68 -5.64
CA TRP A 249 -13.52 -10.44 -4.21
C TRP A 249 -14.19 -9.14 -3.74
N PRO A 250 -15.09 -9.19 -2.73
CA PRO A 250 -15.68 -8.00 -2.13
C PRO A 250 -14.62 -6.96 -1.77
N TYR A 251 -14.86 -5.71 -2.16
CA TYR A 251 -13.92 -4.59 -1.95
C TYR A 251 -12.53 -4.80 -2.58
N GLY A 252 -12.36 -5.81 -3.44
CA GLY A 252 -11.07 -6.23 -3.99
C GLY A 252 -10.13 -6.87 -2.96
N MET A 253 -10.60 -7.16 -1.74
CA MET A 253 -9.75 -7.62 -0.63
C MET A 253 -9.72 -9.14 -0.54
N TYR A 254 -8.51 -9.68 -0.39
CA TYR A 254 -8.27 -11.12 -0.39
C TYR A 254 -7.04 -11.49 0.42
N ASN A 255 -6.96 -12.77 0.80
CA ASN A 255 -5.78 -13.37 1.40
C ASN A 255 -5.57 -14.80 0.88
N ALA A 256 -4.42 -15.39 1.20
CA ALA A 256 -4.05 -16.73 0.74
C ALA A 256 -5.05 -17.83 1.19
N ALA A 257 -5.64 -17.72 2.39
CA ALA A 257 -6.59 -18.69 2.90
C ALA A 257 -7.92 -18.65 2.14
N LEU A 258 -8.43 -17.45 1.83
CA LEU A 258 -9.61 -17.23 1.00
C LEU A 258 -9.43 -17.79 -0.42
N ILE A 259 -8.28 -17.51 -1.05
CA ILE A 259 -7.94 -18.08 -2.36
C ILE A 259 -7.95 -19.62 -2.28
N LYS A 260 -7.27 -20.20 -1.30
CA LYS A 260 -7.21 -21.66 -1.13
C LYS A 260 -8.60 -22.29 -0.93
N ALA A 261 -9.45 -21.69 -0.11
CA ALA A 261 -10.81 -22.16 0.14
C ALA A 261 -11.65 -22.15 -1.15
N SER A 262 -11.57 -21.07 -1.93
CA SER A 262 -12.30 -20.99 -3.21
C SER A 262 -11.80 -21.98 -4.27
N GLN A 263 -10.49 -22.21 -4.35
CA GLN A 263 -9.92 -23.22 -5.26
C GLN A 263 -10.40 -24.63 -4.94
N ALA A 264 -10.55 -24.96 -3.65
CA ALA A 264 -11.10 -26.24 -3.21
C ALA A 264 -12.55 -26.45 -3.67
N LEU A 265 -13.26 -25.37 -4.00
CA LEU A 265 -14.64 -25.36 -4.52
C LEU A 265 -14.70 -25.22 -6.05
N GLY A 266 -13.57 -25.34 -6.75
CA GLY A 266 -13.51 -25.29 -8.22
C GLY A 266 -13.33 -23.89 -8.82
N MET A 267 -13.21 -22.85 -7.98
CA MET A 267 -12.96 -21.49 -8.46
C MET A 267 -11.46 -21.26 -8.70
N SER A 268 -11.05 -21.21 -9.97
CA SER A 268 -9.66 -21.12 -10.40
C SER A 268 -9.28 -19.75 -10.99
N VAL A 269 -10.26 -18.87 -11.18
CA VAL A 269 -10.08 -17.50 -11.69
C VAL A 269 -10.57 -16.53 -10.62
N HIS A 270 -9.76 -15.54 -10.26
CA HIS A 270 -10.07 -14.60 -9.18
C HIS A 270 -9.81 -13.17 -9.58
N PHE A 271 -10.74 -12.30 -9.26
CA PHE A 271 -10.73 -10.88 -9.60
C PHE A 271 -10.57 -10.02 -8.35
N THR A 272 -9.55 -9.15 -8.38
CA THR A 272 -9.14 -8.23 -7.32
C THR A 272 -9.47 -6.79 -7.73
N LEU A 273 -9.03 -5.80 -6.95
CA LEU A 273 -8.96 -4.39 -7.38
C LEU A 273 -7.50 -3.89 -7.34
N ASP A 274 -6.53 -4.78 -7.55
CA ASP A 274 -5.13 -4.41 -7.70
C ASP A 274 -4.92 -3.61 -8.99
N ASP A 275 -3.98 -2.66 -8.99
CA ASP A 275 -3.71 -1.77 -10.12
C ASP A 275 -2.85 -2.39 -11.23
N GLY A 276 -2.97 -1.83 -12.43
CA GLY A 276 -2.08 -2.14 -13.56
C GLY A 276 -2.57 -3.24 -14.50
N PRO A 277 -1.76 -3.59 -15.51
CA PRO A 277 -2.14 -4.59 -16.50
C PRO A 277 -2.03 -6.01 -15.93
N ASN A 278 -2.75 -6.95 -16.56
CA ASN A 278 -2.62 -8.38 -16.32
C ASN A 278 -1.61 -8.98 -17.29
N THR A 279 -0.32 -8.83 -16.97
CA THR A 279 0.81 -9.40 -17.72
C THR A 279 0.94 -10.92 -17.50
N PRO A 280 1.74 -11.65 -18.30
CA PRO A 280 1.87 -13.11 -18.21
C PRO A 280 2.25 -13.67 -16.83
N ASP A 281 2.97 -12.88 -16.03
CA ASP A 281 3.39 -13.20 -14.66
C ASP A 281 2.27 -13.03 -13.62
N VAL A 282 1.17 -12.36 -13.96
CA VAL A 282 0.01 -12.24 -13.07
C VAL A 282 -0.77 -13.56 -13.11
N PRO A 283 -0.92 -14.29 -12.00
CA PRO A 283 -1.66 -15.54 -11.97
C PRO A 283 -3.17 -15.28 -12.16
N LEU A 284 -3.88 -16.27 -12.70
CA LEU A 284 -5.34 -16.21 -12.84
C LEU A 284 -6.06 -16.04 -11.49
N THR A 285 -5.37 -16.33 -10.37
CA THR A 285 -5.89 -16.16 -9.02
C THR A 285 -5.71 -14.75 -8.45
N GLN A 286 -5.22 -13.80 -9.25
CA GLN A 286 -5.00 -12.39 -8.84
C GLN A 286 -5.22 -11.44 -10.02
N ILE A 287 -6.28 -11.65 -10.82
CA ILE A 287 -6.58 -10.76 -11.94
C ILE A 287 -6.90 -9.37 -11.40
N ARG A 288 -6.17 -8.38 -11.93
CA ARG A 288 -6.21 -6.96 -11.59
C ARG A 288 -7.32 -6.26 -12.34
N ARG A 289 -8.00 -5.30 -11.70
CA ARG A 289 -9.12 -4.58 -12.29
C ARG A 289 -9.08 -3.09 -11.94
N LEU A 290 -9.41 -2.27 -12.92
CA LEU A 290 -9.58 -0.83 -12.76
C LEU A 290 -11.00 -0.56 -12.27
N LEU A 291 -11.14 -0.01 -11.06
CA LEU A 291 -12.44 0.37 -10.50
C LEU A 291 -12.96 1.62 -11.21
N VAL A 292 -14.06 1.46 -11.97
CA VAL A 292 -14.72 2.57 -12.64
C VAL A 292 -15.51 3.37 -11.61
N SER A 293 -15.26 4.68 -11.53
CA SER A 293 -15.93 5.60 -10.60
C SER A 293 -16.78 6.64 -11.33
N TYR A 294 -17.67 7.27 -10.56
CA TYR A 294 -18.66 8.24 -11.05
C TYR A 294 -18.06 9.44 -11.81
N ASP A 295 -16.83 9.81 -11.48
CA ASP A 295 -16.10 10.97 -12.00
C ASP A 295 -15.23 10.65 -13.23
N TRP A 296 -15.33 9.44 -13.78
CA TRP A 296 -14.57 9.07 -14.98
C TRP A 296 -15.05 9.82 -16.22
N ASP A 297 -14.14 10.62 -16.76
CA ASP A 297 -14.22 11.11 -18.13
C ASP A 297 -13.27 10.32 -19.05
N VAL A 298 -13.20 10.73 -20.33
CA VAL A 298 -12.30 10.10 -21.31
C VAL A 298 -10.82 10.28 -20.94
N GLY A 299 -10.45 11.37 -20.27
CA GLY A 299 -9.09 11.63 -19.81
C GLY A 299 -8.67 10.65 -18.71
N THR A 300 -9.51 10.49 -17.69
CA THR A 300 -9.33 9.50 -16.62
C THR A 300 -9.30 8.09 -17.18
N LEU A 301 -10.20 7.73 -18.10
CA LEU A 301 -10.16 6.43 -18.79
C LEU A 301 -8.82 6.20 -19.50
N ILE A 302 -8.30 7.19 -20.24
CA ILE A 302 -6.99 7.09 -20.91
C ILE A 302 -5.85 6.88 -19.91
N ALA A 303 -5.86 7.62 -18.80
CA ALA A 303 -4.84 7.50 -17.76
C ALA A 303 -4.89 6.13 -17.08
N GLN A 304 -6.08 5.67 -16.71
CA GLN A 304 -6.30 4.37 -16.05
C GLN A 304 -5.94 3.19 -16.97
N MET A 305 -6.27 3.27 -18.26
CA MET A 305 -5.86 2.26 -19.25
C MET A 305 -4.35 2.21 -19.50
N ARG A 306 -3.57 3.13 -18.91
CA ARG A 306 -2.10 3.16 -18.94
C ARG A 306 -1.48 3.06 -17.56
N SER A 307 -2.28 2.96 -16.49
CA SER A 307 -1.74 2.90 -15.12
C SER A 307 -0.85 1.67 -14.96
N SER A 308 0.24 1.80 -14.20
CA SER A 308 1.10 0.66 -13.88
C SER A 308 0.65 0.00 -12.58
N ARG A 309 1.18 -1.18 -12.25
CA ARG A 309 0.98 -1.74 -10.90
C ARG A 309 1.71 -0.95 -9.82
N ALA A 310 2.86 -0.37 -10.17
CA ALA A 310 3.71 0.31 -9.20
C ALA A 310 2.97 1.47 -8.55
N TYR A 311 3.19 1.65 -7.25
CA TYR A 311 2.63 2.76 -6.48
C TYR A 311 1.10 2.88 -6.56
N ARG A 312 0.39 1.74 -6.61
CA ARG A 312 -1.08 1.68 -6.64
C ARG A 312 -1.67 2.48 -7.80
N GLY A 313 -1.14 2.24 -9.01
CA GLY A 313 -1.60 2.93 -10.21
C GLY A 313 -0.99 4.31 -10.44
N GLU A 314 -0.39 4.92 -9.42
CA GLU A 314 0.07 6.31 -9.50
C GLU A 314 1.31 6.48 -10.39
N HIS A 315 1.22 7.43 -11.31
CA HIS A 315 2.37 7.88 -12.10
C HIS A 315 3.06 9.02 -11.35
N ASN A 316 4.37 8.88 -11.10
CA ASN A 316 5.19 9.84 -10.35
C ASN A 316 4.61 10.15 -8.95
N PRO A 317 4.51 9.16 -8.05
CA PRO A 317 3.90 9.33 -6.75
C PRO A 317 4.60 10.43 -5.94
N VAL A 318 3.86 11.11 -5.08
CA VAL A 318 4.40 12.07 -4.11
C VAL A 318 4.06 11.61 -2.71
N GLU A 319 5.08 11.49 -1.86
CA GLU A 319 4.91 11.11 -0.46
C GLU A 319 5.03 12.35 0.44
N ARG A 320 4.02 12.50 1.30
CA ARG A 320 3.93 13.48 2.37
C ARG A 320 3.62 12.70 3.63
N VAL A 321 4.61 12.54 4.50
CA VAL A 321 4.57 11.58 5.60
C VAL A 321 4.46 12.29 6.95
N VAL A 322 3.59 11.79 7.80
CA VAL A 322 3.53 12.14 9.23
C VAL A 322 3.83 10.89 10.06
N ASN A 323 4.84 10.96 10.93
CA ASN A 323 5.16 9.87 11.85
C ASN A 323 4.35 10.00 13.13
N VAL A 324 3.52 9.00 13.43
CA VAL A 324 2.60 8.97 14.58
C VAL A 324 2.96 7.80 15.49
N SER A 325 3.04 8.06 16.80
CA SER A 325 3.31 7.04 17.81
C SER A 325 2.03 6.63 18.54
N LEU A 326 1.77 5.32 18.65
CA LEU A 326 0.69 4.79 19.48
C LEU A 326 0.97 4.91 20.98
N ASP A 327 2.22 5.20 21.39
CA ASP A 327 2.54 5.48 22.80
C ASP A 327 1.80 6.72 23.31
N GLU A 328 1.74 7.77 22.48
CA GLU A 328 1.01 9.01 22.80
C GLU A 328 -0.51 8.82 22.74
N MET A 329 -0.97 7.89 21.88
CA MET A 329 -2.38 7.54 21.73
C MET A 329 -2.92 6.76 22.94
N TYR A 330 -2.12 5.84 23.48
CA TYR A 330 -2.54 4.99 24.57
C TYR A 330 -2.93 5.79 25.81
N ASP A 331 -4.04 5.40 26.43
CA ASP A 331 -4.44 5.79 27.77
C ASP A 331 -5.01 4.56 28.49
N ILE A 332 -4.92 4.52 29.81
CA ILE A 332 -5.53 3.43 30.59
C ILE A 332 -7.06 3.50 30.53
N ASP A 333 -7.61 4.70 30.34
CA ASP A 333 -9.02 4.91 30.04
C ASP A 333 -9.26 4.86 28.52
N PRO A 334 -10.00 3.85 28.02
CA PRO A 334 -10.30 3.74 26.60
C PRO A 334 -11.00 4.97 26.02
N ASN A 335 -11.82 5.67 26.80
CA ASN A 335 -12.52 6.87 26.32
C ASN A 335 -11.53 8.00 26.01
N ARG A 336 -10.49 8.16 26.84
CA ARG A 336 -9.42 9.12 26.56
C ARG A 336 -8.61 8.72 25.32
N SER A 337 -8.37 7.43 25.10
CA SER A 337 -7.74 6.97 23.84
C SER A 337 -8.60 7.33 22.62
N GLU A 338 -9.93 7.20 22.71
CA GLU A 338 -10.86 7.60 21.65
C GLU A 338 -10.92 9.12 21.42
N GLU A 339 -10.88 9.93 22.48
CA GLU A 339 -10.76 11.40 22.37
C GLU A 339 -9.45 11.80 21.66
N LYS A 340 -8.34 11.17 22.02
CA LYS A 340 -7.04 11.39 21.38
C LYS A 340 -7.08 10.98 19.91
N LEU A 341 -7.73 9.87 19.57
CA LEU A 341 -7.93 9.43 18.19
C LEU A 341 -8.75 10.46 17.40
N GLY A 342 -9.81 11.02 17.98
CA GLY A 342 -10.58 12.10 17.37
C GLY A 342 -9.68 13.30 16.98
N ARG A 343 -8.84 13.76 17.91
CA ARG A 343 -7.89 14.87 17.65
C ARG A 343 -6.88 14.55 16.55
N LEU A 344 -6.36 13.32 16.54
CA LEU A 344 -5.45 12.88 15.48
C LEU A 344 -6.16 12.90 14.11
N LEU A 345 -7.39 12.39 14.03
CA LEU A 345 -8.15 12.36 12.77
C LEU A 345 -8.42 13.76 12.23
N ASP A 346 -8.85 14.69 13.09
CA ASP A 346 -9.09 16.08 12.69
C ASP A 346 -7.79 16.73 12.20
N ARG A 347 -6.69 16.53 12.93
CA ARG A 347 -5.37 17.05 12.54
C ARG A 347 -4.89 16.51 11.19
N ILE A 348 -5.00 15.21 10.95
CA ILE A 348 -4.57 14.59 9.69
C ILE A 348 -5.46 15.06 8.53
N LYS A 349 -6.77 15.20 8.75
CA LYS A 349 -7.67 15.80 7.76
C LYS A 349 -7.32 17.24 7.43
N ASP A 350 -6.94 18.04 8.42
CA ASP A 350 -6.56 19.44 8.21
C ASP A 350 -5.22 19.58 7.48
N LEU A 351 -4.28 18.66 7.75
CA LEU A 351 -2.95 18.70 7.14
C LEU A 351 -2.91 18.07 5.73
N GLU A 352 -3.78 17.09 5.47
CA GLU A 352 -3.89 16.33 4.21
C GLU A 352 -2.56 15.69 3.72
N PRO A 353 -1.80 14.98 4.59
CA PRO A 353 -0.64 14.24 4.14
C PRO A 353 -1.09 13.06 3.25
N LYS A 354 -0.16 12.51 2.46
CA LYS A 354 -0.41 11.28 1.69
C LYS A 354 -0.48 10.08 2.62
N SER A 355 0.46 10.01 3.55
CA SER A 355 0.74 8.82 4.34
C SER A 355 1.01 9.14 5.81
N VAL A 356 0.60 8.23 6.69
CA VAL A 356 0.96 8.19 8.09
C VAL A 356 1.83 6.96 8.34
N TYR A 357 3.01 7.17 8.91
CA TYR A 357 3.85 6.08 9.41
C TYR A 357 3.49 5.86 10.87
N LEU A 358 2.77 4.77 11.14
CA LEU A 358 2.17 4.49 12.44
C LEU A 358 3.00 3.46 13.21
N LYS A 359 3.63 3.88 14.31
CA LYS A 359 4.42 2.99 15.18
C LYS A 359 3.52 1.94 15.81
N ALA A 360 3.75 0.67 15.50
CA ALA A 360 2.89 -0.45 15.90
C ALA A 360 3.30 -1.15 17.21
N TYR A 361 4.32 -0.62 17.89
CA TYR A 361 4.91 -1.21 19.09
C TYR A 361 5.12 -0.17 20.18
N TRP A 362 5.21 -0.65 21.42
CA TRP A 362 5.44 0.15 22.61
C TRP A 362 6.94 0.30 22.87
N ASP A 363 7.40 1.56 22.86
CA ASP A 363 8.78 1.97 23.08
C ASP A 363 8.80 3.42 23.61
N PRO A 364 8.42 3.62 24.88
CA PRO A 364 8.10 4.93 25.44
C PRO A 364 9.32 5.85 25.61
N ASP A 365 10.52 5.27 25.62
CA ASP A 365 11.81 5.97 25.70
C ASP A 365 12.49 6.11 24.33
N ASN A 366 11.81 5.74 23.24
CA ASN A 366 12.27 5.86 21.85
C ASN A 366 13.65 5.23 21.60
N THR A 367 13.89 4.07 22.20
CA THR A 367 15.14 3.29 22.01
C THR A 367 15.19 2.55 20.69
N GLY A 368 14.05 2.38 20.02
CA GLY A 368 13.84 1.51 18.86
C GLY A 368 13.58 0.05 19.23
N VAL A 369 13.54 -0.31 20.52
CA VAL A 369 13.32 -1.68 20.99
C VAL A 369 11.86 -1.87 21.39
N ALA A 370 11.17 -2.77 20.70
CA ALA A 370 9.79 -3.13 21.02
C ALA A 370 9.73 -3.98 22.29
N ARG A 371 8.99 -3.50 23.29
CA ARG A 371 8.77 -4.20 24.58
C ARG A 371 7.36 -4.77 24.71
N ALA A 372 6.43 -4.30 23.89
CA ALA A 372 5.08 -4.82 23.72
C ALA A 372 4.55 -4.36 22.35
N MET A 373 3.48 -4.99 21.87
CA MET A 373 2.84 -4.64 20.59
C MET A 373 1.49 -3.96 20.80
N TYR A 374 1.05 -3.17 19.82
CA TYR A 374 -0.29 -2.58 19.80
C TYR A 374 -1.31 -3.40 19.00
N TYR A 375 -1.03 -4.67 18.75
CA TYR A 375 -1.91 -5.60 18.04
C TYR A 375 -1.81 -7.01 18.64
N PRO A 376 -2.85 -7.84 18.48
CA PRO A 376 -2.85 -9.22 18.95
C PRO A 376 -1.74 -10.03 18.27
N ASN A 377 -0.94 -10.75 19.05
CA ASN A 377 0.16 -11.55 18.54
C ASN A 377 0.54 -12.67 19.52
N ARG A 378 1.30 -13.67 19.05
CA ARG A 378 1.62 -14.87 19.81
C ARG A 378 2.94 -14.83 20.59
N HIS A 379 3.79 -13.82 20.38
CA HIS A 379 5.18 -13.82 20.90
C HIS A 379 5.47 -12.74 21.95
N MET A 380 4.82 -11.59 21.82
CA MET A 380 5.07 -10.39 22.61
C MET A 380 3.83 -10.01 23.42
N PRO A 381 3.99 -9.43 24.62
CA PRO A 381 2.87 -8.85 25.35
C PRO A 381 2.14 -7.82 24.48
N MET A 382 0.81 -7.84 24.48
CA MET A 382 0.01 -6.80 23.83
C MET A 382 -0.26 -5.68 24.83
N ARG A 383 0.24 -4.47 24.56
CA ARG A 383 0.06 -3.30 25.45
C ARG A 383 -1.40 -2.87 25.50
N ALA A 384 -2.01 -2.81 24.32
CA ALA A 384 -3.42 -2.57 24.05
C ALA A 384 -3.68 -2.90 22.57
N ASP A 385 -4.89 -3.33 22.24
CA ASP A 385 -5.29 -3.59 20.84
C ASP A 385 -5.64 -2.26 20.13
N LEU A 386 -4.65 -1.49 19.70
CA LEU A 386 -4.87 -0.13 19.18
C LEU A 386 -4.49 0.05 17.71
N PHE A 387 -3.60 -0.77 17.17
CA PHE A 387 -3.06 -0.54 15.83
C PHE A 387 -4.16 -0.60 14.77
N ASN A 388 -4.96 -1.67 14.74
CA ASN A 388 -6.10 -1.76 13.81
C ASN A 388 -7.10 -0.62 14.05
N ARG A 389 -7.38 -0.29 15.32
CA ARG A 389 -8.29 0.81 15.68
C ARG A 389 -7.88 2.12 15.02
N VAL A 390 -6.64 2.53 15.18
CA VAL A 390 -6.13 3.80 14.66
C VAL A 390 -5.91 3.74 13.14
N ALA A 391 -5.29 2.67 12.63
CA ALA A 391 -4.98 2.52 11.21
C ALA A 391 -6.24 2.59 10.35
N TRP A 392 -7.26 1.80 10.67
CA TRP A 392 -8.50 1.77 9.89
C TRP A 392 -9.25 3.11 9.90
N GLN A 393 -9.25 3.81 11.05
CA GLN A 393 -9.91 5.11 11.15
C GLN A 393 -9.16 6.20 10.35
N LEU A 394 -7.83 6.17 10.33
CA LEU A 394 -7.02 7.04 9.47
C LEU A 394 -7.33 6.79 7.98
N ILE A 395 -7.39 5.52 7.56
CA ILE A 395 -7.68 5.13 6.18
C ILE A 395 -9.10 5.60 5.79
N THR A 396 -10.10 5.17 6.54
CA THR A 396 -11.52 5.33 6.14
C THR A 396 -12.09 6.70 6.42
N ARG A 397 -11.60 7.43 7.44
CA ARG A 397 -12.13 8.74 7.79
C ARG A 397 -11.24 9.88 7.36
N ALA A 398 -9.92 9.73 7.43
CA ALA A 398 -8.98 10.79 7.02
C ALA A 398 -8.47 10.64 5.59
N GLY A 399 -8.70 9.50 4.92
CA GLY A 399 -8.36 9.29 3.51
C GLY A 399 -6.87 9.18 3.24
N VAL A 400 -6.07 8.84 4.26
CA VAL A 400 -4.61 8.71 4.15
C VAL A 400 -4.18 7.25 4.07
N GLN A 401 -2.99 7.02 3.55
CA GLN A 401 -2.37 5.71 3.53
C GLN A 401 -1.67 5.46 4.88
N VAL A 402 -1.82 4.28 5.46
CA VAL A 402 -1.15 3.95 6.73
C VAL A 402 -0.06 2.92 6.49
N TYR A 403 1.16 3.24 6.90
CA TYR A 403 2.26 2.29 6.91
C TYR A 403 2.50 1.81 8.34
N ALA A 404 2.52 0.49 8.54
CA ALA A 404 2.91 -0.11 9.80
C ALA A 404 4.41 0.10 10.01
N HIS A 405 4.80 0.92 10.98
CA HIS A 405 6.21 1.09 11.34
C HIS A 405 6.59 0.06 12.40
N MET A 406 7.43 -0.89 11.99
CA MET A 406 7.80 -2.08 12.73
C MET A 406 9.33 -2.16 12.92
N PRO A 407 9.84 -2.66 14.07
CA PRO A 407 11.23 -3.08 14.18
C PRO A 407 11.45 -4.28 13.26
N LEU A 408 12.69 -4.53 12.86
CA LEU A 408 13.04 -5.77 12.17
C LEU A 408 13.63 -6.83 13.11
N LEU A 409 14.55 -6.43 14.00
CA LEU A 409 15.31 -7.31 14.88
C LEU A 409 15.15 -6.95 16.37
N ALA A 410 14.88 -5.68 16.70
CA ALA A 410 14.87 -5.17 18.06
C ALA A 410 13.55 -5.48 18.81
N PHE A 411 13.33 -6.75 19.11
CA PHE A 411 12.22 -7.24 19.95
C PHE A 411 12.75 -7.74 21.30
N ASP A 412 12.26 -7.15 22.39
CA ASP A 412 12.53 -7.61 23.76
C ASP A 412 11.56 -8.73 24.15
N LEU A 413 11.86 -9.94 23.66
CA LEU A 413 11.02 -11.11 23.88
C LEU A 413 10.91 -11.46 25.37
N PRO A 414 9.72 -11.92 25.84
CA PRO A 414 9.53 -12.31 27.23
C PRO A 414 10.55 -13.32 27.76
N LYS A 415 10.88 -13.22 29.05
CA LYS A 415 11.71 -14.21 29.73
C LYS A 415 11.10 -15.61 29.58
N GLY A 416 11.91 -16.57 29.13
CA GLY A 416 11.48 -17.95 28.87
C GLY A 416 10.97 -18.21 27.45
N HIS A 417 10.80 -17.18 26.61
CA HIS A 417 10.55 -17.39 25.19
C HIS A 417 11.76 -18.06 24.54
N ALA A 418 11.53 -19.08 23.71
CA ALA A 418 12.60 -19.92 23.17
C ALA A 418 13.62 -19.14 22.31
N ALA A 419 13.17 -18.08 21.63
CA ALA A 419 14.02 -17.18 20.84
C ALA A 419 14.68 -16.04 21.65
N ALA A 420 14.34 -15.82 22.93
CA ALA A 420 14.79 -14.62 23.67
C ALA A 420 16.31 -14.52 23.83
N GLY A 421 17.01 -15.66 23.84
CA GLY A 421 18.48 -15.70 23.92
C GLY A 421 19.19 -15.67 22.57
N GLN A 422 18.46 -15.68 21.45
CA GLN A 422 19.03 -15.75 20.10
C GLN A 422 19.33 -14.33 19.59
N LEU A 423 20.27 -13.67 20.24
CA LEU A 423 20.62 -12.28 20.01
C LEU A 423 21.82 -12.14 19.05
N VAL A 424 21.93 -10.97 18.43
CA VAL A 424 23.16 -10.55 17.75
C VAL A 424 24.29 -10.47 18.78
N GLU A 425 25.39 -11.15 18.51
CA GLU A 425 26.59 -11.12 19.35
C GLU A 425 27.66 -10.23 18.73
N VAL A 426 28.43 -9.55 19.58
CA VAL A 426 29.45 -8.59 19.19
C VAL A 426 30.83 -9.17 19.50
N ALA A 427 31.81 -8.95 18.61
CA ALA A 427 33.19 -9.32 18.88
C ALA A 427 33.72 -8.66 20.19
N ALA A 428 34.55 -9.39 20.93
CA ALA A 428 35.08 -8.91 22.21
C ALA A 428 35.77 -7.54 22.09
N ASN A 429 35.56 -6.67 23.08
CA ASN A 429 36.08 -5.29 23.13
C ASN A 429 35.68 -4.38 21.96
N SER A 430 34.59 -4.69 21.26
CA SER A 430 34.08 -3.91 20.13
C SER A 430 32.77 -3.19 20.49
N PRO A 431 32.41 -2.09 19.79
CA PRO A 431 31.14 -1.42 20.02
C PRO A 431 29.97 -2.29 19.55
N GLY A 432 28.96 -2.44 20.40
CA GLY A 432 27.68 -3.09 20.08
C GLY A 432 26.54 -2.07 20.05
N ASP A 433 25.50 -2.36 19.27
CA ASP A 433 24.25 -1.57 19.34
C ASP A 433 23.26 -2.18 20.35
N ALA A 434 22.04 -1.64 20.37
CA ALA A 434 20.94 -2.14 21.19
C ALA A 434 20.61 -3.62 20.94
N GLN A 435 19.89 -4.24 21.88
CA GLN A 435 19.47 -5.63 21.83
C GLN A 435 18.67 -5.91 20.55
N ARG A 436 19.18 -6.84 19.73
CA ARG A 436 18.58 -7.28 18.46
C ARG A 436 18.62 -8.80 18.40
N LEU A 437 17.54 -9.41 17.94
CA LEU A 437 17.51 -10.83 17.59
C LEU A 437 18.45 -11.08 16.39
N SER A 438 19.17 -12.19 16.42
CA SER A 438 20.04 -12.57 15.30
C SER A 438 19.18 -12.96 14.10
N PRO A 439 19.34 -12.31 12.93
CA PRO A 439 18.63 -12.71 11.71
C PRO A 439 19.14 -14.03 11.14
N PHE A 440 20.27 -14.53 11.64
CA PHE A 440 20.89 -15.79 11.22
C PHE A 440 20.37 -16.99 12.02
N ASP A 441 19.82 -16.78 13.20
CA ASP A 441 19.22 -17.84 13.99
C ASP A 441 17.82 -18.21 13.44
N PRO A 442 17.55 -19.50 13.13
CA PRO A 442 16.26 -19.90 12.56
C PRO A 442 15.05 -19.60 13.45
N LEU A 443 15.20 -19.71 14.76
CA LEU A 443 14.10 -19.54 15.71
C LEU A 443 13.77 -18.05 15.92
N ALA A 444 14.80 -17.20 16.03
CA ALA A 444 14.64 -15.74 15.97
C ALA A 444 13.94 -15.32 14.69
N ARG A 445 14.39 -15.84 13.55
CA ARG A 445 13.83 -15.48 12.23
C ARG A 445 12.38 -15.92 12.08
N GLN A 446 12.03 -17.11 12.54
CA GLN A 446 10.66 -17.60 12.59
C GLN A 446 9.78 -16.72 13.50
N THR A 447 10.25 -16.38 14.69
CA THR A 447 9.54 -15.50 15.63
C THR A 447 9.20 -14.15 15.00
N ILE A 448 10.16 -13.53 14.31
CA ILE A 448 9.94 -12.27 13.59
C ILE A 448 8.92 -12.44 12.46
N GLN A 449 9.01 -13.53 11.67
CA GLN A 449 8.02 -13.80 10.62
C GLN A 449 6.61 -13.92 11.19
N GLU A 450 6.45 -14.65 12.28
CA GLU A 450 5.15 -14.87 12.92
C GLU A 450 4.58 -13.58 13.55
N LEU A 451 5.43 -12.68 14.07
CA LEU A 451 5.03 -11.34 14.52
C LEU A 451 4.46 -10.49 13.38
N TYR A 452 5.03 -10.57 12.17
CA TYR A 452 4.54 -9.87 10.99
C TYR A 452 3.28 -10.55 10.42
N ASP A 453 3.19 -11.88 10.46
CA ASP A 453 1.97 -12.59 10.10
C ASP A 453 0.81 -12.17 11.01
N ASP A 454 1.03 -12.13 12.34
CA ASP A 454 0.00 -11.73 13.32
C ASP A 454 -0.47 -10.28 13.11
N LEU A 455 0.43 -9.35 12.76
CA LEU A 455 0.05 -7.98 12.38
C LEU A 455 -0.99 -7.97 11.24
N THR A 456 -0.80 -8.83 10.24
CA THR A 456 -1.64 -8.88 9.05
C THR A 456 -2.98 -9.58 9.25
N ARG A 457 -3.07 -10.50 10.21
CA ARG A 457 -4.32 -11.20 10.55
C ARG A 457 -5.37 -10.27 11.13
N TYR A 458 -4.93 -9.35 12.00
CA TYR A 458 -5.83 -8.57 12.86
C TYR A 458 -5.96 -7.10 12.50
N SER A 459 -5.28 -6.65 11.44
CA SER A 459 -5.21 -5.23 11.07
C SER A 459 -5.33 -5.03 9.58
N SER A 460 -5.74 -3.83 9.15
CA SER A 460 -5.68 -3.40 7.75
C SER A 460 -4.77 -2.18 7.62
N PHE A 461 -3.85 -2.20 6.66
CA PHE A 461 -2.91 -1.10 6.39
C PHE A 461 -2.38 -1.15 4.95
N ASN A 462 -1.73 -0.08 4.49
CA ASN A 462 -1.36 0.10 3.08
C ASN A 462 0.15 -0.02 2.83
N GLY A 463 0.98 -0.04 3.87
CA GLY A 463 2.43 -0.16 3.70
C GLY A 463 3.17 -0.62 4.94
N LEU A 464 4.47 -0.84 4.78
CA LEU A 464 5.35 -1.35 5.84
C LEU A 464 6.61 -0.50 5.90
N VAL A 465 6.95 0.02 7.08
CA VAL A 465 8.24 0.69 7.33
C VAL A 465 9.09 -0.24 8.17
N PHE A 466 10.20 -0.70 7.61
CA PHE A 466 11.20 -1.46 8.34
C PHE A 466 12.13 -0.50 9.09
N GLY A 467 12.12 -0.60 10.42
CA GLY A 467 12.88 0.25 11.34
C GLY A 467 14.40 0.25 11.12
N ALA A 468 15.05 1.27 11.69
CA ALA A 468 16.49 1.50 11.59
C ALA A 468 17.34 0.47 12.36
N ASP A 469 16.71 -0.37 13.19
CA ASP A 469 17.33 -1.37 14.05
C ASP A 469 17.98 -2.51 13.27
N ALA A 470 17.56 -2.75 12.02
CA ALA A 470 18.15 -3.79 11.18
C ALA A 470 19.47 -3.41 10.54
N THR A 471 20.44 -3.13 11.38
CA THR A 471 21.82 -2.91 11.00
C THR A 471 22.67 -3.99 11.64
N LEU A 472 23.83 -4.26 11.04
CA LEU A 472 24.88 -5.10 11.63
C LEU A 472 26.21 -4.42 11.34
N ASN A 473 26.93 -4.05 12.37
CA ASN A 473 28.18 -3.31 12.21
C ASN A 473 29.36 -4.22 11.81
N ALA A 474 30.56 -3.65 11.70
CA ALA A 474 31.75 -4.38 11.27
C ALA A 474 32.20 -5.48 12.26
N TYR A 475 31.64 -5.53 13.46
CA TYR A 475 31.98 -6.48 14.54
C TYR A 475 30.85 -7.45 14.86
N GLU A 476 29.76 -7.39 14.08
CA GLU A 476 28.53 -8.15 14.26
C GLU A 476 28.18 -8.90 12.96
N ASP A 477 27.58 -10.08 13.01
CA ASP A 477 27.14 -10.86 14.17
C ASP A 477 28.15 -12.00 14.42
N THR A 478 28.59 -12.19 15.67
CA THR A 478 29.54 -13.24 16.07
C THR A 478 28.90 -14.55 16.52
N SER A 479 27.57 -14.62 16.56
CA SER A 479 26.84 -15.79 17.03
C SER A 479 27.18 -17.06 16.24
N ALA A 480 27.01 -18.22 16.88
CA ALA A 480 27.26 -19.51 16.24
C ALA A 480 26.42 -19.70 14.96
N ALA A 481 25.18 -19.21 14.96
CA ALA A 481 24.29 -19.22 13.80
C ALA A 481 24.82 -18.35 12.67
N ALA A 482 25.25 -17.12 12.97
CA ALA A 482 25.88 -16.23 12.01
C ALA A 482 27.14 -16.86 11.39
N MET A 483 28.02 -17.44 12.20
CA MET A 483 29.23 -18.13 11.73
C MET A 483 28.93 -19.31 10.80
N ALA A 484 27.84 -20.06 11.05
CA ALA A 484 27.42 -21.14 10.17
C ALA A 484 26.98 -20.61 8.80
N VAL A 485 26.25 -19.50 8.76
CA VAL A 485 25.86 -18.82 7.52
C VAL A 485 27.09 -18.23 6.81
N TYR A 486 28.04 -17.65 7.54
CA TYR A 486 29.25 -17.08 6.93
C TYR A 486 30.10 -18.15 6.24
N ARG A 487 30.22 -19.35 6.83
CA ARG A 487 30.86 -20.50 6.20
C ARG A 487 30.15 -20.95 4.93
N SER A 488 28.81 -20.90 4.89
CA SER A 488 28.06 -21.25 3.66
C SER A 488 28.26 -20.23 2.54
N TRP A 489 28.63 -18.99 2.87
CA TRP A 489 29.07 -17.99 1.90
C TRP A 489 30.53 -18.15 1.46
N GLY A 490 31.26 -19.14 1.97
CA GLY A 490 32.69 -19.30 1.75
C GLY A 490 33.55 -18.25 2.47
N MET A 491 33.04 -17.64 3.54
CA MET A 491 33.85 -16.81 4.43
C MET A 491 34.59 -17.68 5.45
N PRO A 492 35.73 -17.21 5.98
CA PRO A 492 36.30 -17.77 7.20
C PRO A 492 35.28 -17.81 8.34
N GLY A 493 35.29 -18.88 9.14
CA GLY A 493 34.45 -19.02 10.33
C GLY A 493 34.95 -18.25 11.55
N ASP A 494 35.75 -17.20 11.33
CA ASP A 494 36.41 -16.38 12.33
C ASP A 494 36.46 -14.93 11.84
N ILE A 495 35.86 -14.02 12.59
CA ILE A 495 35.80 -12.60 12.25
C ILE A 495 37.19 -11.98 12.19
N VAL A 496 38.15 -12.43 13.01
CA VAL A 496 39.53 -11.90 13.00
C VAL A 496 40.18 -12.13 11.63
N GLN A 497 39.93 -13.29 11.01
CA GLN A 497 40.41 -13.58 9.66
C GLN A 497 39.69 -12.77 8.58
N ILE A 498 38.39 -12.54 8.76
CA ILE A 498 37.64 -11.65 7.85
C ILE A 498 38.23 -10.23 7.93
N HIS A 499 38.52 -9.72 9.13
CA HIS A 499 39.06 -8.39 9.37
C HIS A 499 40.49 -8.21 8.86
N ALA A 500 41.25 -9.29 8.74
CA ALA A 500 42.62 -9.27 8.23
C ALA A 500 42.72 -8.98 6.72
N SER A 501 41.61 -8.94 5.99
CA SER A 501 41.58 -8.65 4.56
C SER A 501 40.44 -7.68 4.21
N ASP A 502 40.79 -6.55 3.58
CA ASP A 502 39.80 -5.60 3.09
C ASP A 502 38.84 -6.22 2.06
N GLU A 503 39.31 -7.15 1.23
CA GLU A 503 38.47 -7.88 0.28
C GLU A 503 37.45 -8.76 1.00
N LEU A 504 37.88 -9.50 2.02
CA LEU A 504 36.97 -10.33 2.83
C LEU A 504 35.97 -9.46 3.59
N MET A 505 36.39 -8.33 4.14
CA MET A 505 35.51 -7.37 4.81
C MET A 505 34.44 -6.82 3.88
N GLN A 506 34.81 -6.39 2.67
CA GLN A 506 33.85 -5.87 1.69
C GLN A 506 32.85 -6.94 1.26
N ARG A 507 33.33 -8.16 0.98
CA ARG A 507 32.47 -9.27 0.58
C ARG A 507 31.52 -9.68 1.70
N TRP A 508 32.00 -9.73 2.94
CA TRP A 508 31.19 -10.04 4.10
C TRP A 508 30.13 -8.96 4.37
N ALA A 509 30.48 -7.68 4.32
CA ALA A 509 29.54 -6.56 4.44
C ALA A 509 28.42 -6.61 3.39
N LYS A 510 28.79 -6.87 2.12
CA LYS A 510 27.83 -7.02 1.03
C LYS A 510 26.90 -8.21 1.25
N ASN A 511 27.42 -9.35 1.70
CA ASN A 511 26.62 -10.54 1.99
C ASN A 511 25.64 -10.32 3.15
N LYS A 512 26.08 -9.65 4.23
CA LYS A 512 25.18 -9.25 5.35
C LYS A 512 24.07 -8.33 4.87
N THR A 513 24.40 -7.31 4.08
CA THR A 513 23.43 -6.36 3.51
C THR A 513 22.40 -7.07 2.64
N ALA A 514 22.85 -7.95 1.74
CA ALA A 514 21.98 -8.77 0.89
C ALA A 514 21.10 -9.72 1.71
N TYR A 515 21.63 -10.32 2.78
CA TYR A 515 20.90 -11.25 3.64
C TYR A 515 19.77 -10.54 4.43
N LEU A 516 20.05 -9.38 5.03
CA LEU A 516 19.03 -8.56 5.70
C LEU A 516 17.95 -8.11 4.73
N THR A 517 18.34 -7.67 3.53
CA THR A 517 17.42 -7.23 2.49
C THR A 517 16.55 -8.37 1.97
N ALA A 518 17.11 -9.56 1.79
CA ALA A 518 16.33 -10.74 1.43
C ALA A 518 15.32 -11.09 2.53
N PHE A 519 15.69 -10.89 3.80
CA PHE A 519 14.78 -11.13 4.91
C PHE A 519 13.61 -10.14 4.96
N THR A 520 13.86 -8.83 4.83
CA THR A 520 12.79 -7.83 4.73
C THR A 520 11.87 -8.08 3.54
N ASN A 521 12.43 -8.46 2.38
CA ASN A 521 11.62 -8.77 1.20
C ASN A 521 10.70 -9.98 1.46
N GLN A 522 11.19 -11.00 2.16
CA GLN A 522 10.35 -12.15 2.55
C GLN A 522 9.22 -11.75 3.52
N LEU A 523 9.48 -10.83 4.46
CA LEU A 523 8.44 -10.29 5.34
C LEU A 523 7.41 -9.47 4.56
N ALA A 524 7.86 -8.65 3.62
CA ALA A 524 6.97 -7.88 2.76
C ALA A 524 6.06 -8.79 1.92
N GLU A 525 6.58 -9.88 1.34
CA GLU A 525 5.78 -10.85 0.59
C GLU A 525 4.75 -11.56 1.48
N ARG A 526 5.11 -11.91 2.71
CA ARG A 526 4.16 -12.47 3.70
C ARG A 526 3.02 -11.49 4.00
N VAL A 527 3.34 -10.21 4.19
CA VAL A 527 2.35 -9.16 4.42
C VAL A 527 1.44 -8.97 3.21
N ARG A 528 2.01 -8.90 1.99
CA ARG A 528 1.25 -8.77 0.74
C ARG A 528 0.28 -9.93 0.51
N ALA A 529 0.63 -11.14 0.96
CA ALA A 529 -0.25 -12.30 0.85
C ALA A 529 -1.56 -12.20 1.67
N TYR A 530 -1.64 -11.24 2.61
CA TYR A 530 -2.82 -10.99 3.45
C TYR A 530 -3.51 -9.64 3.20
N GLN A 531 -2.79 -8.63 2.71
CA GLN A 531 -3.24 -7.23 2.66
C GLN A 531 -3.55 -6.77 1.22
N GLY A 532 -4.21 -7.59 0.41
CA GLY A 532 -4.57 -7.20 -0.96
C GLY A 532 -3.37 -7.12 -1.91
N GLY A 533 -2.47 -8.10 -1.83
CA GLY A 533 -1.41 -8.31 -2.82
C GLY A 533 -0.40 -7.16 -2.92
N GLY A 534 -0.09 -6.77 -4.16
CA GLY A 534 1.02 -5.84 -4.46
C GLY A 534 0.82 -4.39 -4.03
N ASN A 535 -0.33 -4.05 -3.46
CA ASN A 535 -0.68 -2.70 -3.04
C ASN A 535 -0.03 -2.29 -1.72
N VAL A 536 0.58 -3.23 -1.00
CA VAL A 536 1.43 -2.93 0.16
C VAL A 536 2.80 -2.45 -0.30
N LEU A 537 3.05 -1.16 -0.07
CA LEU A 537 4.33 -0.52 -0.35
C LEU A 537 5.28 -0.65 0.84
N THR A 538 6.57 -0.64 0.56
CA THR A 538 7.64 -0.83 1.54
C THR A 538 8.51 0.40 1.64
N ALA A 539 8.85 0.77 2.87
CA ALA A 539 9.83 1.79 3.18
C ALA A 539 10.92 1.21 4.08
N ARG A 540 12.16 1.66 3.87
CA ARG A 540 13.28 1.30 4.73
C ARG A 540 13.83 2.55 5.40
N THR A 541 13.88 2.54 6.73
CA THR A 541 14.48 3.62 7.49
C THR A 541 16.00 3.61 7.31
N VAL A 542 16.56 4.74 6.91
CA VAL A 542 18.01 4.96 6.78
C VAL A 542 18.35 6.20 7.60
N SER A 543 19.33 6.11 8.49
CA SER A 543 19.74 7.28 9.27
C SER A 543 20.64 8.22 8.46
N ALA A 544 20.70 9.50 8.85
CA ALA A 544 21.63 10.44 8.23
C ALA A 544 23.09 9.99 8.34
N GLU A 545 23.47 9.30 9.42
CA GLU A 545 24.81 8.73 9.59
C GLU A 545 25.08 7.67 8.54
N ALA A 546 24.18 6.69 8.38
CA ALA A 546 24.31 5.65 7.37
C ALA A 546 24.28 6.24 5.94
N ALA A 547 23.53 7.31 5.72
CA ALA A 547 23.47 7.98 4.42
C ALA A 547 24.74 8.78 4.08
N LEU A 548 25.43 9.31 5.08
CA LEU A 548 26.65 10.11 4.93
C LEU A 548 27.94 9.29 5.04
N ASP A 549 27.87 8.06 5.55
CA ASP A 549 29.02 7.18 5.71
C ASP A 549 29.44 6.54 4.38
N PRO A 550 30.65 6.82 3.85
CA PRO A 550 31.14 6.16 2.64
C PRO A 550 31.33 4.64 2.80
N ASN A 551 31.38 4.13 4.04
CA ASN A 551 31.51 2.72 4.38
C ASN A 551 30.20 2.16 4.98
N ALA A 552 29.05 2.73 4.63
CA ALA A 552 27.75 2.36 5.22
C ALA A 552 27.46 0.85 5.19
N GLU A 553 27.74 0.16 4.09
CA GLU A 553 27.52 -1.30 4.01
C GLU A 553 28.37 -2.06 5.02
N ARG A 554 29.59 -1.60 5.31
CA ARG A 554 30.47 -2.21 6.30
C ARG A 554 29.99 -1.92 7.72
N ASN A 555 29.58 -0.69 7.99
CA ASN A 555 29.30 -0.20 9.35
C ASN A 555 27.86 -0.41 9.78
N PHE A 556 26.94 -0.63 8.84
CA PHE A 556 25.51 -0.78 9.11
C PHE A 556 24.89 -1.97 8.41
N SER A 557 25.60 -2.65 7.48
CA SER A 557 24.98 -3.64 6.58
C SER A 557 23.76 -3.06 5.83
N LEU A 558 23.86 -1.78 5.47
CA LEU A 558 22.84 -0.97 4.83
C LEU A 558 23.52 0.14 4.01
N SER A 559 22.95 0.51 2.88
CA SER A 559 23.33 1.72 2.14
C SER A 559 22.11 2.35 1.49
N VAL A 560 22.18 3.65 1.19
CA VAL A 560 21.11 4.34 0.45
C VAL A 560 20.89 3.67 -0.91
N ALA A 561 21.97 3.28 -1.61
CA ALA A 561 21.88 2.60 -2.90
C ALA A 561 21.18 1.24 -2.78
N ALA A 562 21.55 0.42 -1.78
CA ALA A 562 20.88 -0.85 -1.53
C ALA A 562 19.40 -0.66 -1.17
N ALA A 563 19.07 0.36 -0.38
CA ALA A 563 17.68 0.65 -0.01
C ALA A 563 16.86 1.13 -1.23
N LEU A 564 17.39 2.05 -2.05
CA LEU A 564 16.73 2.51 -3.28
C LEU A 564 16.47 1.38 -4.28
N ALA A 565 17.31 0.36 -4.30
CA ALA A 565 17.15 -0.80 -5.18
C ALA A 565 16.07 -1.80 -4.71
N ASN A 566 15.75 -1.85 -3.41
CA ASN A 566 14.97 -2.96 -2.83
C ASN A 566 13.64 -2.58 -2.18
N TYR A 567 13.41 -1.30 -1.87
CA TYR A 567 12.17 -0.84 -1.24
C TYR A 567 11.48 0.20 -2.11
N ASP A 568 10.17 0.38 -1.97
CA ASP A 568 9.42 1.39 -2.74
C ASP A 568 9.84 2.81 -2.36
N PHE A 569 10.16 3.02 -1.07
CA PHE A 569 10.68 4.26 -0.53
C PHE A 569 11.87 4.05 0.43
N VAL A 570 12.69 5.08 0.56
CA VAL A 570 13.70 5.23 1.61
C VAL A 570 13.21 6.31 2.56
N ALA A 571 12.96 5.94 3.82
CA ALA A 571 12.60 6.86 4.89
C ALA A 571 13.90 7.38 5.52
N LEU A 572 14.40 8.52 5.04
CA LEU A 572 15.66 9.09 5.50
C LEU A 572 15.41 9.97 6.71
N THR A 573 15.89 9.55 7.88
CA THR A 573 15.80 10.39 9.09
C THR A 573 16.83 11.52 8.99
N ALA A 574 16.36 12.73 8.69
CA ALA A 574 17.19 13.91 8.44
C ALA A 574 17.55 14.62 9.76
N ALA A 575 18.09 13.86 10.72
CA ALA A 575 18.54 14.36 12.02
C ALA A 575 20.00 13.96 12.27
N PRO A 576 20.88 14.88 12.69
CA PRO A 576 22.25 14.53 13.07
C PRO A 576 22.32 13.92 14.48
N ARG A 577 23.04 12.81 14.66
CA ARG A 577 23.30 12.16 15.96
C ARG A 577 24.30 12.89 16.87
N ALA A 578 25.10 13.83 16.34
CA ALA A 578 26.15 14.50 17.11
C ALA A 578 25.58 15.45 18.19
N ALA A 579 26.26 15.53 19.34
CA ALA A 579 25.85 16.26 20.55
C ALA A 579 25.55 17.78 20.39
N ASN A 580 25.90 18.39 19.25
CA ASN A 580 25.63 19.80 18.91
C ASN A 580 24.70 19.98 17.67
N GLY A 581 24.20 18.89 17.10
CA GLY A 581 23.48 18.86 15.82
C GLY A 581 22.07 19.45 15.86
N ARG A 582 21.95 20.78 15.74
CA ARG A 582 20.76 21.36 15.10
C ARG A 582 20.82 21.06 13.61
N VAL A 583 19.66 20.81 12.99
CA VAL A 583 19.53 20.73 11.54
C VAL A 583 19.77 22.13 10.96
N SER A 584 21.03 22.46 10.67
CA SER A 584 21.37 23.71 9.98
C SER A 584 21.15 23.56 8.49
N ASP A 585 20.86 24.66 7.82
CA ASP A 585 20.68 24.70 6.36
C ASP A 585 21.87 24.08 5.62
N ALA A 586 23.11 24.40 6.03
CA ALA A 586 24.31 23.86 5.39
C ALA A 586 24.46 22.35 5.58
N TRP A 587 24.06 21.83 6.74
CA TRP A 587 24.08 20.39 7.00
C TRP A 587 23.01 19.67 6.17
N LEU A 588 21.79 20.24 6.12
CA LEU A 588 20.68 19.69 5.36
C LEU A 588 20.99 19.67 3.85
N ASP A 589 21.60 20.75 3.33
CA ASP A 589 22.06 20.81 1.94
C ASP A 589 23.10 19.72 1.65
N ARG A 590 24.06 19.49 2.56
CA ARG A 590 25.06 18.43 2.38
C ARG A 590 24.42 17.04 2.37
N LEU A 591 23.49 16.77 3.28
CA LEU A 591 22.76 15.51 3.32
C LEU A 591 21.99 15.30 2.01
N GLN A 592 21.21 16.30 1.60
CA GLN A 592 20.44 16.28 0.37
C GLN A 592 21.34 16.04 -0.85
N GLN A 593 22.42 16.78 -1.00
CA GLN A 593 23.35 16.63 -2.13
C GLN A 593 24.03 15.26 -2.16
N THR A 594 24.32 14.69 -0.99
CA THR A 594 24.95 13.37 -0.90
C THR A 594 23.99 12.27 -1.34
N VAL A 595 22.75 12.33 -0.85
CA VAL A 595 21.71 11.34 -1.16
C VAL A 595 21.23 11.47 -2.61
N MET A 596 21.02 12.69 -3.10
CA MET A 596 20.51 12.92 -4.46
C MET A 596 21.50 12.62 -5.58
N LYS A 597 22.78 12.36 -5.26
CA LYS A 597 23.73 11.77 -6.22
C LYS A 597 23.44 10.31 -6.54
N GLN A 598 22.69 9.60 -5.69
CA GLN A 598 22.37 8.20 -5.90
C GLN A 598 21.27 8.07 -6.98
N PRO A 599 21.45 7.17 -7.98
CA PRO A 599 20.42 6.94 -8.99
C PRO A 599 19.08 6.55 -8.37
N GLY A 600 18.00 7.21 -8.80
CA GLY A 600 16.64 6.96 -8.30
C GLY A 600 16.29 7.66 -6.97
N ALA A 601 17.24 8.34 -6.32
CA ALA A 601 16.99 8.98 -5.02
C ALA A 601 15.84 10.00 -5.05
N ALA A 602 15.76 10.82 -6.10
CA ALA A 602 14.74 11.85 -6.23
C ALA A 602 13.30 11.31 -6.25
N ALA A 603 13.11 10.09 -6.75
CA ALA A 603 11.79 9.47 -6.91
C ALA A 603 11.37 8.57 -5.74
N LYS A 604 12.27 8.29 -4.79
CA LYS A 604 12.06 7.28 -3.75
C LYS A 604 12.49 7.70 -2.34
N THR A 605 13.21 8.80 -2.18
CA THR A 605 13.69 9.21 -0.84
C THR A 605 12.76 10.20 -0.19
N VAL A 606 12.13 9.80 0.91
CA VAL A 606 11.36 10.65 1.82
C VAL A 606 12.32 11.28 2.83
N PHE A 607 12.48 12.60 2.80
CA PHE A 607 13.26 13.32 3.82
C PHE A 607 12.39 13.59 5.04
N GLU A 608 12.63 12.86 6.13
CA GLU A 608 11.88 12.98 7.38
C GLU A 608 12.60 13.94 8.33
N LEU A 609 12.07 15.14 8.47
CA LEU A 609 12.64 16.16 9.35
C LEU A 609 12.24 15.94 10.82
N PRO A 610 13.16 16.11 11.77
CA PRO A 610 12.86 15.96 13.18
C PRO A 610 11.98 17.12 13.68
N ALA A 611 10.82 16.80 14.24
CA ALA A 611 9.93 17.78 14.87
C ALA A 611 10.28 18.07 16.34
N VAL A 612 11.26 17.33 16.89
CA VAL A 612 11.83 17.55 18.23
C VAL A 612 13.35 17.68 18.10
N ASP A 613 13.91 18.68 18.74
CA ASP A 613 15.36 18.89 18.79
C ASP A 613 16.00 17.82 19.69
N ALA A 614 16.92 17.04 19.12
CA ALA A 614 17.50 15.88 19.78
C ALA A 614 18.29 16.22 21.07
N GLN A 615 18.80 17.45 21.21
CA GLN A 615 19.55 17.86 22.41
C GLN A 615 18.63 18.39 23.51
N THR A 616 17.78 19.34 23.14
CA THR A 616 16.96 20.06 24.11
C THR A 616 15.67 19.34 24.44
N GLN A 617 15.30 18.32 23.63
CA GLN A 617 14.02 17.63 23.67
C GLN A 617 12.83 18.60 23.54
N GLN A 618 13.08 19.80 23.00
CA GLN A 618 12.05 20.80 22.75
C GLN A 618 11.49 20.63 21.33
N PRO A 619 10.19 20.94 21.13
CA PRO A 619 9.61 20.98 19.79
C PRO A 619 10.35 21.96 18.89
N VAL A 620 10.53 21.58 17.63
CA VAL A 620 11.02 22.49 16.59
C VAL A 620 9.87 23.38 16.14
N GLU A 621 10.11 24.69 16.06
CA GLU A 621 9.13 25.66 15.59
C GLU A 621 8.65 25.33 14.17
N ALA A 622 7.33 25.37 13.94
CA ALA A 622 6.73 24.98 12.67
C ALA A 622 7.25 25.81 11.47
N ALA A 623 7.57 27.09 11.70
CA ALA A 623 8.16 27.96 10.69
C ALA A 623 9.55 27.50 10.24
N VAL A 624 10.34 26.92 11.14
CA VAL A 624 11.67 26.37 10.83
C VAL A 624 11.53 25.11 9.98
N LEU A 625 10.67 24.18 10.40
CA LEU A 625 10.37 22.96 9.61
C LEU A 625 9.86 23.31 8.22
N ARG A 626 8.93 24.26 8.11
CA ARG A 626 8.42 24.74 6.82
C ARG A 626 9.53 25.30 5.94
N ALA A 627 10.43 26.12 6.50
CA ALA A 627 11.54 26.70 5.74
C ALA A 627 12.48 25.60 5.21
N GLN A 628 12.80 24.61 6.03
CA GLN A 628 13.61 23.45 5.64
C GLN A 628 12.93 22.62 4.54
N MET A 629 11.62 22.34 4.67
CA MET A 629 10.84 21.64 3.64
C MET A 629 10.83 22.39 2.30
N LYS A 630 10.65 23.72 2.32
CA LYS A 630 10.72 24.55 1.11
C LYS A 630 12.11 24.54 0.48
N ARG A 631 13.16 24.56 1.31
CA ARG A 631 14.55 24.46 0.86
C ARG A 631 14.81 23.14 0.15
N LEU A 632 14.38 22.02 0.74
CA LEU A 632 14.49 20.69 0.12
C LEU A 632 13.71 20.61 -1.20
N ASN A 633 12.48 21.12 -1.23
CA ASN A 633 11.66 21.14 -2.44
C ASN A 633 12.32 21.97 -3.57
N ALA A 634 12.84 23.15 -3.24
CA ALA A 634 13.59 23.98 -4.20
C ALA A 634 14.87 23.29 -4.73
N ALA A 635 15.42 22.33 -3.99
CA ALA A 635 16.55 21.49 -4.39
C ALA A 635 16.13 20.19 -5.13
N GLY A 636 14.86 20.04 -5.49
CA GLY A 636 14.33 18.89 -6.25
C GLY A 636 13.88 17.71 -5.39
N VAL A 637 13.78 17.87 -4.07
CA VAL A 637 13.23 16.82 -3.19
C VAL A 637 11.70 16.85 -3.25
N VAL A 638 11.12 15.80 -3.82
CA VAL A 638 9.67 15.71 -4.00
C VAL A 638 8.97 15.06 -2.80
N HIS A 639 9.62 14.15 -2.08
CA HIS A 639 9.01 13.44 -0.94
C HIS A 639 9.51 13.98 0.40
N LEU A 640 8.59 14.33 1.28
CA LEU A 640 8.89 15.02 2.54
C LEU A 640 8.08 14.40 3.68
N GLY A 641 8.64 14.40 4.87
CA GLY A 641 7.90 14.03 6.07
C GLY A 641 8.46 14.69 7.31
N TYR A 642 7.82 14.45 8.44
CA TYR A 642 8.35 14.82 9.75
C TYR A 642 7.94 13.83 10.83
N GLY A 643 8.63 13.90 11.97
CA GLY A 643 8.32 13.09 13.14
C GLY A 643 9.11 13.47 14.39
N PRO A 644 8.62 13.11 15.59
CA PRO A 644 7.27 12.60 15.86
C PRO A 644 6.21 13.72 15.79
N ASP A 645 4.97 13.36 15.51
CA ASP A 645 3.82 14.26 15.59
C ASP A 645 3.24 14.34 17.01
N ASP A 646 3.13 15.54 17.58
CA ASP A 646 2.44 15.81 18.85
C ASP A 646 1.07 16.43 18.54
N PHE A 647 0.16 15.55 18.10
CA PHE A 647 -1.21 15.90 17.74
C PHE A 647 -2.03 16.45 18.91
N LEU A 648 -1.64 16.14 20.16
CA LEU A 648 -2.33 16.60 21.36
C LEU A 648 -2.10 18.09 21.62
N LYS A 649 -0.94 18.62 21.24
CA LYS A 649 -0.56 20.02 21.43
C LYS A 649 -0.49 20.83 20.14
N ASN A 650 -0.97 20.27 19.02
CA ASN A 650 -0.87 20.87 17.68
C ASN A 650 0.59 21.22 17.32
N ARG A 651 1.51 20.26 17.49
CA ARG A 651 2.94 20.46 17.25
C ARG A 651 3.48 19.42 16.26
N PRO A 652 4.04 19.86 15.12
CA PRO A 652 4.11 21.25 14.64
C PRO A 652 2.73 21.85 14.31
N ASP A 653 2.61 23.17 14.26
CA ASP A 653 1.35 23.84 13.90
C ASP A 653 0.91 23.47 12.46
N THR A 654 -0.26 22.83 12.31
CA THR A 654 -0.78 22.40 11.00
C THR A 654 -1.05 23.57 10.07
N THR A 655 -1.47 24.73 10.58
CA THR A 655 -1.80 25.89 9.75
C THR A 655 -0.56 26.43 9.03
N VAL A 656 0.60 26.29 9.66
CA VAL A 656 1.89 26.68 9.09
C VAL A 656 2.38 25.61 8.10
N LEU A 657 2.24 24.32 8.41
CA LEU A 657 2.77 23.24 7.56
C LEU A 657 1.87 22.82 6.40
N ARG A 658 0.58 23.17 6.39
CA ARG A 658 -0.38 22.69 5.38
C ARG A 658 0.06 22.96 3.94
N ASP A 659 0.68 24.10 3.66
CA ASP A 659 1.09 24.45 2.28
C ASP A 659 2.19 23.53 1.72
N VAL A 660 3.07 23.02 2.59
CA VAL A 660 4.16 22.10 2.20
C VAL A 660 3.80 20.63 2.38
N MET A 661 2.84 20.31 3.25
CA MET A 661 2.43 18.93 3.55
C MET A 661 1.21 18.44 2.77
N SER A 662 0.27 19.31 2.39
CA SER A 662 -0.91 18.90 1.60
C SER A 662 -0.49 18.56 0.17
N VAL A 663 -0.86 17.38 -0.29
CA VAL A 663 -0.73 16.99 -1.71
C VAL A 663 -1.78 17.68 -2.61
N GLN A 664 -2.83 18.26 -2.02
CA GLN A 664 -3.90 18.94 -2.76
C GLN A 664 -3.64 20.43 -3.00
N SER A 665 -2.80 21.07 -2.17
CA SER A 665 -2.46 22.51 -2.29
C SER A 665 -1.78 22.84 -3.63
N THR A 666 -1.04 21.88 -4.20
CA THR A 666 -0.34 22.01 -5.49
C THR A 666 -1.26 21.77 -6.69
N LEU A 667 -2.35 21.01 -6.52
CA LEU A 667 -3.32 20.70 -7.58
C LEU A 667 -4.38 21.82 -7.73
N ARG A 668 -4.84 22.40 -6.62
CA ARG A 668 -5.81 23.51 -6.66
C ARG A 668 -5.23 24.82 -7.21
N THR A 669 -3.92 25.06 -7.06
CA THR A 669 -3.26 26.24 -7.65
C THR A 669 -3.24 26.20 -9.19
N ASN A 670 -3.29 25.01 -9.79
CA ASN A 670 -3.39 24.86 -11.26
C ASN A 670 -4.82 24.84 -11.80
N GLN A 671 -5.83 24.56 -10.96
CA GLN A 671 -7.24 24.67 -11.35
C GLN A 671 -7.82 26.07 -11.12
N GLY A 672 -7.22 26.89 -10.27
CA GLY A 672 -7.68 28.25 -9.94
C GLY A 672 -7.42 29.34 -10.99
N MET A 673 -6.93 29.02 -12.19
CA MET A 673 -6.77 29.99 -13.30
C MET A 673 -7.78 29.81 -14.45
N LEU A 674 -8.79 28.95 -14.29
CA LEU A 674 -9.91 28.80 -15.24
C LEU A 674 -11.28 28.89 -14.54
N GLY A 675 -11.38 29.79 -13.55
CA GLY A 675 -12.66 30.26 -13.01
C GLY A 675 -13.28 31.32 -13.91
#